data_AF-D3VG23-F1
#
_entry.id   AF-D3VG23-F1
#
_cell.length_a   1.000
_cell.length_b   1.000
_cell.length_c   1.000
_cell.angle_alpha   90.00
_cell.angle_beta   90.00
_cell.angle_gamma   90.00
#
_symmetry.space_group_name_H-M   'P 1'
#
loop_
_entity.id
_entity.type
_entity.pdbx_description
1 polymer ?
#
loop_
_entity_poly.entity_id
_entity_poly.type
_entity_poly.pdbx_seq_one_letter_code
_entity_poly.pdbx_strand_id
1 'polypeptide(L)'
;MAIKKNELYSSLWASCDELRGGMDASQYKDYVLTMLFMKYVSDKYKNDRYGIIVIPEGASFDDMVALKGKKEIGDKINKIIRKLADENRLGTMFDVANFNDEEKLGKGKEMIDRLSKLVGIFEGLDLSNNYAGGDDLMGDAYEYLMRHFATESGKSKGQFYTPAEVSLVLAKIIGINDKTPRDASVYDPTCGSGSLLLKASDEAPRGLSIFGQEMDVTTSSLAKMNMILHGHESDVHSIQQGNTIASPVFKDDKGQLKTFDFAVANPPFSNKNWTSGINPREDEFGRFGWGIPPEKNGDYAFLLHILKSLKSTGKGAVILPHGVLFRGNAESLIRENLIKQGYIKGIIGLPANLFYGTGIPACIIVLDKQDAISADFDAEGKVTRGRDIFMIDASRGFIKDGNKNRLRSQDIYKIVEVFTQQKTLPRFSRVVEFKEIVENDYNLNIPRYIDSSEPEDLHDLSAHLQGGIPNRDIDALDKYWNIFPDIRSTLFAPEREGYSRSLVDANQVKNTILSHAEFKTFAEQSLKPFATWCQSAALKEIRLKDKPKELIHEISEALLIRYESLPLLSKYDVYQILMDYWAETMQDDVYVLVQDDWKAGKKVRELVVKQAEKLKETPDFVIKKTKYKAEIIPPALIIQNYFAGQQVKIDQLQIDADNATQALENYIEENSGDDGLLNDALNDKDKVTKASIAARLKLATDNEEKTVLKQAKELFDAEIDAKKALKKYQEALDLSVLKQYSKLTDDEIKTLVVDKKWLATLEANIQAEIERVTQQLTNRVRELEERYAEPLPKINESVEEISKKVAEHLKDMGLEWTL
;
A
#
# COMPACT_ATOMS: atom_id res chain seq x y z
N MET A 1 22.34 17.36 -4.18
CA MET A 1 20.88 17.45 -4.42
C MET A 1 20.27 16.39 -3.52
N ALA A 2 19.17 16.66 -2.84
CA ALA A 2 18.57 15.65 -1.99
C ALA A 2 18.11 14.46 -2.83
N ILE A 3 18.38 13.25 -2.34
CA ILE A 3 17.96 12.02 -3.02
C ILE A 3 16.47 11.85 -2.79
N LYS A 4 15.67 11.75 -3.86
CA LYS A 4 14.25 11.41 -3.75
C LYS A 4 14.09 9.97 -3.26
N LYS A 5 13.05 9.70 -2.47
CA LYS A 5 12.76 8.35 -1.95
C LYS A 5 12.70 7.31 -3.07
N ASN A 6 12.02 7.65 -4.16
CA ASN A 6 11.91 6.82 -5.36
C ASN A 6 13.27 6.57 -6.07
N GLU A 7 14.17 7.56 -6.08
CA GLU A 7 15.51 7.42 -6.67
C GLU A 7 16.43 6.54 -5.82
N LEU A 8 16.35 6.69 -4.49
CA LEU A 8 17.04 5.83 -3.54
C LEU A 8 16.58 4.37 -3.72
N TYR A 9 15.27 4.14 -3.73
CA TYR A 9 14.69 2.80 -3.88
C TYR A 9 15.06 2.15 -5.20
N SER A 10 15.05 2.91 -6.30
CA SER A 10 15.46 2.43 -7.61
C SER A 10 16.95 2.04 -7.65
N SER A 11 17.81 2.82 -6.99
CA SER A 11 19.24 2.54 -6.92
C SER A 11 19.54 1.32 -6.03
N LEU A 12 18.82 1.17 -4.91
CA LEU A 12 18.89 -0.03 -4.08
C LEU A 12 18.42 -1.27 -4.83
N TRP A 13 17.36 -1.16 -5.64
CA TRP A 13 16.88 -2.28 -6.45
C TRP A 13 17.88 -2.71 -7.53
N ALA A 14 18.55 -1.76 -8.18
CA ALA A 14 19.62 -2.06 -9.12
C ALA A 14 20.75 -2.89 -8.48
N SER A 15 21.02 -2.70 -7.17
CA SER A 15 21.99 -3.51 -6.45
C SER A 15 21.54 -4.96 -6.27
N CYS A 16 20.24 -5.20 -6.09
CA CYS A 16 19.66 -6.54 -6.07
C CYS A 16 19.80 -7.22 -7.43
N ASP A 17 19.52 -6.50 -8.52
CA ASP A 17 19.61 -7.01 -9.89
C ASP A 17 21.03 -7.47 -10.26
N GLU A 18 22.08 -6.77 -9.81
CA GLU A 18 23.47 -7.17 -10.07
C GLU A 18 23.87 -8.47 -9.33
N LEU A 19 23.19 -8.81 -8.24
CA LEU A 19 23.43 -10.05 -7.48
C LEU A 19 22.53 -11.21 -7.92
N ARG A 20 21.50 -10.97 -8.75
CA ARG A 20 20.61 -12.01 -9.26
C ARG A 20 21.35 -12.98 -10.20
N GLY A 21 20.89 -14.23 -10.20
CA GLY A 21 21.44 -15.31 -11.04
C GLY A 21 22.53 -16.16 -10.37
N GLY A 22 23.23 -15.64 -9.35
CA GLY A 22 24.17 -16.41 -8.52
C GLY A 22 23.66 -16.78 -7.12
N MET A 23 22.57 -16.16 -6.67
CA MET A 23 21.99 -16.40 -5.33
C MET A 23 20.49 -16.05 -5.30
N ASP A 24 19.75 -16.63 -4.35
CA ASP A 24 18.32 -16.34 -4.15
C ASP A 24 18.10 -15.07 -3.30
N ALA A 25 16.86 -14.58 -3.24
CA ALA A 25 16.52 -13.36 -2.48
C ALA A 25 16.81 -13.46 -0.98
N SER A 26 16.76 -14.65 -0.41
CA SER A 26 17.09 -14.86 0.99
C SER A 26 18.60 -14.75 1.27
N GLN A 27 19.43 -14.79 0.21
CA GLN A 27 20.88 -14.70 0.29
C GLN A 27 21.40 -13.31 -0.12
N TYR A 28 20.98 -12.75 -1.27
CA TYR A 28 21.49 -11.42 -1.67
C TYR A 28 21.08 -10.29 -0.73
N LYS A 29 20.00 -10.48 0.06
CA LYS A 29 19.59 -9.51 1.08
C LYS A 29 20.72 -9.15 2.03
N ASP A 30 21.52 -10.14 2.45
CA ASP A 30 22.55 -9.93 3.47
C ASP A 30 23.69 -9.09 2.91
N TYR A 31 24.01 -9.26 1.62
CA TYR A 31 25.01 -8.46 0.89
C TYR A 31 24.54 -7.01 0.69
N VAL A 32 23.31 -6.82 0.22
CA VAL A 32 22.76 -5.48 -0.05
C VAL A 32 22.61 -4.66 1.23
N LEU A 33 22.05 -5.25 2.29
CA LEU A 33 21.86 -4.58 3.58
C LEU A 33 23.21 -4.26 4.25
N THR A 34 24.21 -5.15 4.11
CA THR A 34 25.57 -4.89 4.59
C THR A 34 26.20 -3.71 3.84
N MET A 35 26.09 -3.66 2.51
CA MET A 35 26.64 -2.55 1.72
C MET A 35 25.97 -1.21 2.06
N LEU A 36 24.64 -1.22 2.23
CA LEU A 36 23.88 -0.05 2.65
C LEU A 36 24.34 0.46 4.02
N PHE A 37 24.48 -0.45 4.99
CA PHE A 37 24.98 -0.13 6.33
C PHE A 37 26.40 0.44 6.27
N MET A 38 27.32 -0.22 5.56
CA MET A 38 28.72 0.23 5.42
C MET A 38 28.80 1.62 4.78
N LYS A 39 27.99 1.90 3.75
CA LYS A 39 27.92 3.22 3.14
C LYS A 39 27.42 4.27 4.13
N TYR A 40 26.33 3.98 4.83
CA TYR A 40 25.72 4.89 5.79
C TYR A 40 26.68 5.28 6.92
N VAL A 41 27.24 4.29 7.62
CA VAL A 41 28.12 4.56 8.77
C VAL A 41 29.41 5.26 8.33
N SER A 42 29.91 4.93 7.14
CA SER A 42 31.08 5.63 6.58
C SER A 42 30.75 7.10 6.27
N ASP A 43 29.64 7.38 5.59
CA ASP A 43 29.26 8.77 5.28
C ASP A 43 28.99 9.60 6.53
N LYS A 44 28.33 9.02 7.54
CA LYS A 44 27.95 9.69 8.77
C LYS A 44 29.13 9.91 9.72
N TYR A 45 29.98 8.89 9.91
CA TYR A 45 30.96 8.89 11.00
C TYR A 45 32.43 8.95 10.57
N LYS A 46 32.79 8.82 9.28
CA LYS A 46 34.22 8.82 8.88
C LYS A 46 34.99 10.08 9.29
N ASN A 47 34.29 11.20 9.45
CA ASN A 47 34.87 12.47 9.89
C ASN A 47 34.41 12.87 11.30
N ASP A 48 33.69 12.00 12.01
CA ASP A 48 33.19 12.27 13.36
C ASP A 48 34.02 11.53 14.42
N ARG A 49 34.94 12.26 15.04
CA ARG A 49 35.82 11.72 16.10
C ARG A 49 35.07 11.37 17.39
N TYR A 50 33.84 11.84 17.55
CA TYR A 50 32.98 11.58 18.70
C TYR A 50 31.74 10.76 18.33
N GLY A 51 31.74 10.18 17.12
CA GLY A 51 30.68 9.33 16.63
C GLY A 51 30.47 8.11 17.53
N ILE A 52 29.22 7.68 17.66
CA ILE A 52 28.87 6.47 18.41
C ILE A 52 29.45 5.22 17.72
N ILE A 53 29.52 5.25 16.39
CA ILE A 53 30.22 4.25 15.59
C ILE A 53 31.59 4.81 15.20
N VAL A 54 32.65 4.09 15.57
CA VAL A 54 34.02 4.39 15.19
C VAL A 54 34.30 3.79 13.82
N ILE A 55 34.86 4.58 12.90
CA ILE A 55 35.37 4.07 11.61
C ILE A 55 36.89 3.94 11.70
N PRO A 56 37.45 2.73 11.91
CA PRO A 56 38.90 2.54 11.90
C PRO A 56 39.53 2.97 10.57
N GLU A 57 40.80 3.36 10.61
CA GLU A 57 41.58 3.63 9.39
C GLU A 57 41.52 2.41 8.45
N GLY A 58 41.18 2.60 7.18
CA GLY A 58 41.06 1.50 6.21
C GLY A 58 39.79 0.65 6.37
N ALA A 59 38.80 1.10 7.15
CA ALA A 59 37.51 0.41 7.35
C ALA A 59 36.30 1.21 6.77
N SER A 60 36.56 2.22 5.94
CA SER A 60 35.51 3.07 5.35
C SER A 60 34.99 2.52 4.02
N PHE A 61 33.85 3.04 3.57
CA PHE A 61 33.33 2.76 2.24
C PHE A 61 34.25 3.28 1.12
N ASP A 62 34.98 4.38 1.36
CA ASP A 62 35.96 4.91 0.40
C ASP A 62 37.09 3.88 0.16
N ASP A 63 37.45 3.10 1.20
CA ASP A 63 38.40 2.00 1.07
C ASP A 63 37.84 0.86 0.19
N MET A 64 36.53 0.60 0.25
CA MET A 64 35.87 -0.37 -0.65
C MET A 64 35.87 0.12 -2.10
N VAL A 65 35.60 1.41 -2.33
CA VAL A 65 35.67 2.03 -3.66
C VAL A 65 37.06 1.89 -4.26
N ALA A 66 38.10 2.08 -3.44
CA ALA A 66 39.49 1.89 -3.86
C ALA A 66 39.82 0.44 -4.26
N LEU A 67 38.97 -0.54 -3.97
CA LEU A 67 39.17 -1.95 -4.37
C LEU A 67 38.61 -2.30 -5.75
N LYS A 68 37.81 -1.42 -6.38
CA LYS A 68 37.22 -1.68 -7.71
C LYS A 68 38.30 -2.10 -8.72
N GLY A 69 38.04 -3.18 -9.45
CA GLY A 69 38.95 -3.76 -10.44
C GLY A 69 40.14 -4.56 -9.88
N LYS A 70 40.31 -4.66 -8.55
CA LYS A 70 41.42 -5.43 -7.94
C LYS A 70 41.09 -6.92 -7.83
N LYS A 71 42.10 -7.78 -8.01
CA LYS A 71 41.96 -9.25 -8.01
C LYS A 71 41.42 -9.84 -6.70
N GLU A 72 41.68 -9.18 -5.57
CA GLU A 72 41.30 -9.66 -4.22
C GLU A 72 40.18 -8.81 -3.61
N ILE A 73 39.30 -8.23 -4.43
CA ILE A 73 38.24 -7.32 -3.96
C ILE A 73 37.34 -7.99 -2.92
N GLY A 74 36.93 -9.25 -3.12
CA GLY A 74 36.04 -9.96 -2.20
C GLY A 74 36.62 -10.13 -0.79
N ASP A 75 37.81 -10.73 -0.69
CA ASP A 75 38.52 -10.92 0.58
C ASP A 75 38.82 -9.58 1.28
N LYS A 76 39.19 -8.55 0.53
CA LYS A 76 39.48 -7.22 1.11
C LYS A 76 38.22 -6.51 1.61
N ILE A 77 37.08 -6.64 0.93
CA ILE A 77 35.79 -6.15 1.44
C ILE A 77 35.46 -6.83 2.77
N ASN A 78 35.57 -8.17 2.86
CA ASN A 78 35.34 -8.89 4.11
C ASN A 78 36.23 -8.38 5.26
N LYS A 79 37.50 -8.07 4.99
CA LYS A 79 38.44 -7.53 5.99
C LYS A 79 38.07 -6.12 6.46
N ILE A 80 37.66 -5.24 5.53
CA ILE A 80 37.15 -3.90 5.85
C ILE A 80 35.97 -4.00 6.81
N ILE A 81 35.01 -4.87 6.47
CA ILE A 81 33.80 -5.04 7.26
C ILE A 81 34.10 -5.62 8.65
N ARG A 82 34.93 -6.66 8.75
CA ARG A 82 35.34 -7.24 10.05
C ARG A 82 36.03 -6.21 10.94
N LYS A 83 36.91 -5.38 10.36
CA LYS A 83 37.61 -4.33 11.10
C LYS A 83 36.62 -3.33 11.72
N LEU A 84 35.58 -2.93 10.97
CA LEU A 84 34.50 -2.10 11.51
C LEU A 84 33.73 -2.82 12.62
N ALA A 85 33.39 -4.09 12.41
CA ALA A 85 32.59 -4.90 13.32
C ALA A 85 33.26 -5.08 14.69
N ASP A 86 34.55 -5.40 14.68
CA ASP A 86 35.35 -5.67 15.87
C ASP A 86 35.50 -4.41 16.73
N GLU A 87 35.80 -3.26 16.10
CA GLU A 87 35.94 -1.98 16.79
C GLU A 87 34.64 -1.59 17.52
N ASN A 88 33.49 -1.82 16.87
CA ASN A 88 32.18 -1.38 17.36
C ASN A 88 31.41 -2.47 18.12
N ARG A 89 32.04 -3.62 18.40
CA ARG A 89 31.43 -4.77 19.08
C ARG A 89 30.11 -5.22 18.43
N LEU A 90 30.03 -5.13 17.12
CA LEU A 90 28.85 -5.56 16.36
C LEU A 90 28.78 -7.10 16.26
N GLY A 91 29.83 -7.81 16.68
CA GLY A 91 29.87 -9.29 16.73
C GLY A 91 30.06 -9.90 15.34
N THR A 92 29.61 -11.15 15.14
CA THR A 92 29.63 -11.85 13.83
C THR A 92 28.62 -11.27 12.82
N MET A 93 28.21 -10.01 13.01
CA MET A 93 27.22 -9.27 12.24
C MET A 93 27.40 -9.46 10.74
N PHE A 94 28.65 -9.51 10.28
CA PHE A 94 28.96 -9.51 8.87
C PHE A 94 29.52 -10.82 8.33
N ASP A 95 29.59 -11.87 9.16
CA ASP A 95 30.02 -13.19 8.71
C ASP A 95 28.92 -13.90 7.87
N VAL A 96 27.73 -13.28 7.77
CA VAL A 96 26.61 -13.79 6.96
C VAL A 96 26.80 -13.52 5.47
N ALA A 97 27.41 -12.38 5.10
CA ALA A 97 27.69 -12.00 3.72
C ALA A 97 29.17 -12.20 3.39
N ASN A 98 29.51 -13.32 2.77
CA ASN A 98 30.88 -13.58 2.32
C ASN A 98 31.09 -13.03 0.90
N PHE A 99 31.78 -11.89 0.78
CA PHE A 99 32.08 -11.24 -0.50
C PHE A 99 33.17 -11.96 -1.31
N ASN A 100 33.75 -13.05 -0.80
CA ASN A 100 34.73 -13.88 -1.52
C ASN A 100 34.18 -15.28 -1.86
N ASP A 101 32.85 -15.43 -1.89
CA ASP A 101 32.16 -16.68 -2.22
C ASP A 101 32.09 -16.87 -3.75
N GLU A 102 32.99 -17.69 -4.30
CA GLU A 102 33.06 -17.96 -5.75
C GLU A 102 31.82 -18.66 -6.31
N GLU A 103 31.09 -19.43 -5.51
CA GLU A 103 29.89 -20.13 -5.96
C GLU A 103 28.74 -19.15 -6.20
N LYS A 104 28.65 -18.10 -5.38
CA LYS A 104 27.58 -17.09 -5.46
C LYS A 104 27.94 -15.89 -6.34
N LEU A 105 29.19 -15.47 -6.33
CA LEU A 105 29.64 -14.21 -6.94
C LEU A 105 30.42 -14.42 -8.25
N GLY A 106 30.65 -15.68 -8.65
CA GLY A 106 31.42 -16.03 -9.83
C GLY A 106 32.92 -16.14 -9.56
N LYS A 107 33.69 -16.55 -10.58
CA LYS A 107 35.15 -16.77 -10.45
C LYS A 107 35.97 -15.71 -11.17
N GLY A 108 37.13 -15.39 -10.60
CA GLY A 108 38.12 -14.51 -11.22
C GLY A 108 37.53 -13.17 -11.66
N LYS A 109 37.53 -12.90 -12.97
CA LYS A 109 37.06 -11.63 -13.53
C LYS A 109 35.57 -11.36 -13.25
N GLU A 110 34.73 -12.38 -13.22
CA GLU A 110 33.30 -12.22 -12.98
C GLU A 110 33.02 -11.61 -11.59
N MET A 111 33.65 -12.16 -10.53
CA MET A 111 33.55 -11.62 -9.18
C MET A 111 34.06 -10.18 -9.10
N ILE A 112 35.19 -9.89 -9.76
CA ILE A 112 35.77 -8.55 -9.80
C ILE A 112 34.78 -7.57 -10.42
N ASP A 113 34.23 -7.89 -11.58
CA ASP A 113 33.30 -7.03 -12.30
C ASP A 113 32.00 -6.84 -11.50
N ARG A 114 31.43 -7.93 -10.97
CA ARG A 114 30.18 -7.91 -10.17
C ARG A 114 30.32 -7.07 -8.90
N LEU A 115 31.37 -7.30 -8.11
CA LEU A 115 31.61 -6.53 -6.88
C LEU A 115 31.99 -5.07 -7.18
N SER A 116 32.71 -4.81 -8.26
CA SER A 116 33.06 -3.43 -8.64
C SER A 116 31.82 -2.63 -9.04
N LYS A 117 30.87 -3.25 -9.74
CA LYS A 117 29.58 -2.62 -10.04
C LYS A 117 28.74 -2.45 -8.79
N LEU A 118 28.65 -3.47 -7.92
CA LEU A 118 27.92 -3.38 -6.65
C LEU A 118 28.42 -2.18 -5.82
N VAL A 119 29.73 -2.09 -5.60
CA VAL A 119 30.35 -0.94 -4.91
C VAL A 119 30.04 0.37 -5.64
N GLY A 120 30.10 0.37 -6.98
CA GLY A 120 29.79 1.54 -7.81
C GLY A 120 28.34 2.03 -7.70
N ILE A 121 27.37 1.14 -7.49
CA ILE A 121 25.96 1.50 -7.27
C ILE A 121 25.81 2.32 -5.99
N PHE A 122 26.46 1.87 -4.90
CA PHE A 122 26.42 2.57 -3.61
C PHE A 122 27.35 3.80 -3.55
N GLU A 123 28.45 3.81 -4.30
CA GLU A 123 29.35 4.97 -4.44
C GLU A 123 28.61 6.22 -4.94
N GLY A 124 27.61 6.04 -5.82
CA GLY A 124 26.80 7.13 -6.36
C GLY A 124 25.79 7.73 -5.37
N LEU A 125 25.64 7.17 -4.17
CA LEU A 125 24.71 7.64 -3.14
C LEU A 125 25.45 8.54 -2.15
N ASP A 126 24.90 9.71 -1.85
CA ASP A 126 25.35 10.58 -0.75
C ASP A 126 24.36 10.47 0.41
N LEU A 127 24.80 9.87 1.52
CA LEU A 127 23.97 9.62 2.70
C LEU A 127 24.32 10.53 3.87
N SER A 128 25.20 11.52 3.66
CA SER A 128 25.76 12.36 4.74
C SER A 128 24.79 13.39 5.32
N ASN A 129 23.83 13.89 4.51
CA ASN A 129 22.97 15.03 4.87
C ASN A 129 21.48 14.68 5.05
N ASN A 130 21.10 13.40 5.03
CA ASN A 130 19.69 12.99 5.07
C ASN A 130 19.07 12.95 6.48
N TYR A 131 19.65 13.70 7.43
CA TYR A 131 19.12 13.94 8.79
C TYR A 131 18.53 15.36 8.91
N ALA A 132 17.76 15.81 7.92
CA ALA A 132 17.03 17.06 8.04
C ALA A 132 15.72 16.84 8.83
N GLY A 133 15.76 17.06 10.14
CA GLY A 133 14.55 17.43 10.91
C GLY A 133 13.57 16.33 11.30
N GLY A 134 14.01 15.09 11.53
CA GLY A 134 13.14 14.01 12.02
C GLY A 134 12.63 13.06 10.94
N ASP A 135 13.27 13.07 9.78
CA ASP A 135 12.97 12.13 8.70
C ASP A 135 14.16 11.25 8.37
N ASP A 136 14.08 9.99 8.83
CA ASP A 136 15.12 8.99 8.61
C ASP A 136 14.90 8.28 7.26
N LEU A 137 15.22 8.99 6.17
CA LEU A 137 15.14 8.46 4.81
C LEU A 137 15.94 7.14 4.65
N MET A 138 16.99 6.97 5.46
CA MET A 138 17.86 5.80 5.42
C MET A 138 17.25 4.59 6.09
N GLY A 139 16.70 4.74 7.29
CA GLY A 139 15.92 3.68 7.92
C GLY A 139 14.68 3.31 7.10
N ASP A 140 13.97 4.29 6.54
CA ASP A 140 12.85 4.05 5.62
C ASP A 140 13.26 3.17 4.42
N ALA A 141 14.44 3.43 3.85
CA ALA A 141 14.97 2.66 2.74
C ALA A 141 15.43 1.25 3.14
N TYR A 142 15.96 1.10 4.35
CA TYR A 142 16.29 -0.19 4.92
C TYR A 142 15.03 -1.02 5.15
N GLU A 143 14.00 -0.44 5.77
CA GLU A 143 12.68 -1.06 5.99
C GLU A 143 11.99 -1.46 4.68
N TYR A 144 12.09 -0.62 3.66
CA TYR A 144 11.59 -0.94 2.32
C TYR A 144 12.27 -2.18 1.74
N LEU A 145 13.61 -2.26 1.82
CA LEU A 145 14.36 -3.44 1.38
C LEU A 145 13.98 -4.68 2.20
N MET A 146 13.87 -4.56 3.52
CA MET A 146 13.46 -5.65 4.40
C MET A 146 12.10 -6.21 4.01
N ARG A 147 11.11 -5.34 3.76
CA ARG A 147 9.78 -5.71 3.28
C ARG A 147 9.85 -6.46 1.94
N HIS A 148 10.65 -5.96 1.00
CA HIS A 148 10.80 -6.61 -0.31
C HIS A 148 11.44 -7.98 -0.21
N PHE A 149 12.51 -8.13 0.58
CA PHE A 149 13.13 -9.44 0.81
C PHE A 149 12.20 -10.40 1.56
N ALA A 150 11.35 -9.91 2.47
CA ALA A 150 10.31 -10.71 3.11
C ALA A 150 9.26 -11.20 2.10
N THR A 151 8.93 -10.37 1.10
CA THR A 151 7.99 -10.70 0.03
C THR A 151 8.58 -11.74 -0.94
N GLU A 152 9.82 -11.54 -1.41
CA GLU A 152 10.48 -12.42 -2.39
C GLU A 152 10.93 -13.76 -1.80
N SER A 153 11.37 -13.79 -0.54
CA SER A 153 11.99 -15.00 0.02
C SER A 153 11.01 -16.16 0.20
N GLY A 154 9.70 -15.91 0.35
CA GLY A 154 8.63 -16.92 0.44
C GLY A 154 8.74 -17.94 1.58
N LYS A 155 9.88 -18.02 2.26
CA LYS A 155 10.24 -19.02 3.27
C LYS A 155 9.69 -18.61 4.63
N SER A 156 8.99 -19.56 5.25
CA SER A 156 8.14 -19.40 6.43
C SER A 156 8.91 -19.13 7.73
N LYS A 157 9.36 -17.89 7.93
CA LYS A 157 9.63 -17.40 9.29
C LYS A 157 8.97 -16.04 9.44
N GLY A 158 7.67 -16.03 9.74
CA GLY A 158 6.90 -14.81 10.08
C GLY A 158 7.45 -14.02 11.28
N GLN A 159 8.52 -14.53 11.91
CA GLN A 159 9.34 -13.90 12.95
C GLN A 159 10.34 -12.87 12.37
N PHE A 160 10.61 -12.90 11.06
CA PHE A 160 11.66 -12.08 10.45
C PHE A 160 11.26 -10.61 10.32
N TYR A 161 10.00 -10.34 9.94
CA TYR A 161 9.52 -8.99 9.65
C TYR A 161 8.01 -8.90 9.90
N THR A 162 7.60 -7.90 10.69
CA THR A 162 6.20 -7.56 10.90
C THR A 162 5.84 -6.37 10.00
N PRO A 163 4.77 -6.44 9.19
CA PRO A 163 4.36 -5.32 8.35
C PRO A 163 4.25 -4.02 9.16
N ALA A 164 4.82 -2.93 8.64
CA ALA A 164 4.87 -1.65 9.34
C ALA A 164 3.46 -1.14 9.70
N GLU A 165 2.48 -1.38 8.83
CA GLU A 165 1.09 -0.99 9.05
C GLU A 165 0.48 -1.67 10.28
N VAL A 166 0.78 -2.96 10.50
CA VAL A 166 0.31 -3.71 11.67
C VAL A 166 1.08 -3.27 12.92
N SER A 167 2.38 -3.03 12.79
CA SER A 167 3.24 -2.54 13.87
C SER A 167 2.72 -1.21 14.45
N LEU A 168 2.29 -0.31 13.57
CA LEU A 168 1.68 0.97 13.94
C LEU A 168 0.37 0.79 14.72
N VAL A 169 -0.47 -0.17 14.32
CA VAL A 169 -1.70 -0.50 15.06
C VAL A 169 -1.34 -0.94 16.49
N LEU A 170 -0.37 -1.85 16.66
CA LEU A 170 0.04 -2.36 17.98
C LEU A 170 0.49 -1.23 18.91
N ALA A 171 1.35 -0.32 18.43
CA ALA A 171 1.88 0.78 19.23
C ALA A 171 0.77 1.74 19.70
N LYS A 172 -0.11 2.15 18.78
CA LYS A 172 -1.16 3.13 19.08
C LYS A 172 -2.23 2.56 20.02
N ILE A 173 -2.70 1.31 19.83
CA ILE A 173 -3.78 0.74 20.65
C ILE A 173 -3.40 0.49 22.12
N ILE A 174 -2.10 0.32 22.40
CA ILE A 174 -1.61 0.19 23.79
C ILE A 174 -1.30 1.55 24.43
N GLY A 175 -1.45 2.64 23.67
CA GLY A 175 -1.35 4.01 24.15
C GLY A 175 0.04 4.64 24.06
N ILE A 176 0.93 4.12 23.20
CA ILE A 176 2.17 4.83 22.88
C ILE A 176 1.84 6.00 21.94
N ASN A 177 2.20 7.20 22.37
CA ASN A 177 1.96 8.47 21.69
C ASN A 177 2.95 9.57 22.15
N ASP A 178 2.73 10.81 21.71
CA ASP A 178 3.46 12.02 22.10
C ASP A 178 3.51 12.28 23.62
N LYS A 179 2.53 11.78 24.38
CA LYS A 179 2.45 11.88 25.84
C LYS A 179 3.13 10.74 26.59
N THR A 180 3.73 9.77 25.89
CA THR A 180 4.51 8.69 26.52
C THR A 180 5.66 9.24 27.36
N PRO A 181 5.82 8.85 28.63
CA PRO A 181 6.94 9.28 29.46
C PRO A 181 8.30 8.84 28.86
N ARG A 182 9.31 9.69 28.97
CA ARG A 182 10.65 9.43 28.39
C ARG A 182 11.36 8.23 29.03
N ASP A 183 11.06 7.95 30.28
CA ASP A 183 11.56 6.81 31.05
C ASP A 183 10.72 5.54 30.88
N ALA A 184 9.65 5.59 30.07
CA ALA A 184 8.87 4.41 29.72
C ALA A 184 9.73 3.43 28.92
N SER A 185 9.37 2.15 29.02
CA SER A 185 10.09 1.05 28.38
C SER A 185 9.16 0.19 27.53
N VAL A 186 9.64 -0.20 26.34
CA VAL A 186 8.96 -1.15 25.45
C VAL A 186 9.79 -2.42 25.31
N TYR A 187 9.12 -3.56 25.32
CA TYR A 187 9.75 -4.87 25.19
C TYR A 187 9.14 -5.71 24.07
N ASP A 188 10.00 -6.35 23.27
CA ASP A 188 9.63 -7.43 22.35
C ASP A 188 10.50 -8.67 22.60
N PRO A 189 9.92 -9.78 23.11
CA PRO A 189 10.64 -11.02 23.36
C PRO A 189 11.01 -11.81 22.09
N THR A 190 10.56 -11.38 20.92
CA THR A 190 10.74 -12.06 19.64
C THR A 190 10.91 -11.00 18.55
N CYS A 191 11.87 -10.10 18.76
CA CYS A 191 11.90 -8.81 18.08
C CYS A 191 12.18 -8.89 16.58
N GLY A 192 12.61 -10.03 16.05
CA GLY A 192 12.91 -10.18 14.63
C GLY A 192 13.92 -9.13 14.20
N SER A 193 13.61 -8.40 13.13
CA SER A 193 14.39 -7.28 12.61
C SER A 193 14.36 -5.99 13.45
N GLY A 194 13.68 -5.97 14.59
CA GLY A 194 13.49 -4.77 15.41
C GLY A 194 12.49 -3.76 14.84
N SER A 195 11.91 -4.00 13.66
CA SER A 195 11.00 -3.05 12.99
C SER A 195 9.76 -2.72 13.82
N LEU A 196 9.22 -3.71 14.56
CA LEU A 196 8.08 -3.51 15.47
C LEU A 196 8.44 -2.53 16.62
N LEU A 197 9.62 -2.71 17.22
CA LEU A 197 10.12 -1.87 18.31
C LEU A 197 10.40 -0.45 17.81
N LEU A 198 11.00 -0.30 16.63
CA LEU A 198 11.23 1.00 16.01
C LEU A 198 9.92 1.72 15.74
N LYS A 199 8.90 1.04 15.21
CA LYS A 199 7.58 1.66 15.02
C LYS A 199 6.89 2.04 16.32
N ALA A 200 7.10 1.28 17.40
CA ALA A 200 6.66 1.70 18.72
C ALA A 200 7.40 2.95 19.21
N SER A 201 8.71 3.04 18.96
CA SER A 201 9.54 4.20 19.31
C SER A 201 9.17 5.45 18.53
N ASP A 202 8.91 5.34 17.22
CA ASP A 202 8.49 6.43 16.33
C ASP A 202 7.23 7.16 16.88
N GLU A 203 6.34 6.41 17.53
CA GLU A 203 5.11 6.93 18.15
C GLU A 203 5.35 7.67 19.47
N ALA A 204 6.54 7.57 20.05
CA ALA A 204 6.97 8.31 21.24
C ALA A 204 8.10 9.30 20.89
N PRO A 205 7.80 10.45 20.26
CA PRO A 205 8.81 11.41 19.79
C PRO A 205 9.71 12.00 20.88
N ARG A 206 9.35 11.87 22.17
CA ARG A 206 10.18 12.25 23.32
C ARG A 206 11.21 11.18 23.73
N GLY A 207 11.19 10.03 23.06
CA GLY A 207 11.97 8.84 23.34
C GLY A 207 11.28 7.88 24.31
N LEU A 208 11.64 6.60 24.21
CA LEU A 208 11.36 5.53 25.16
C LEU A 208 12.54 4.54 25.15
N SER A 209 12.69 3.73 26.20
CA SER A 209 13.75 2.71 26.26
C SER A 209 13.34 1.42 25.55
N ILE A 210 14.13 0.97 24.59
CA ILE A 210 13.84 -0.22 23.78
C ILE A 210 14.53 -1.46 24.37
N PHE A 211 13.81 -2.58 24.43
CA PHE A 211 14.37 -3.89 24.81
C PHE A 211 13.87 -4.97 23.84
N GLY A 212 14.79 -5.72 23.24
CA GLY A 212 14.47 -6.74 22.26
C GLY A 212 15.28 -8.03 22.48
N GLN A 213 14.64 -9.18 22.32
CA GLN A 213 15.31 -10.47 22.28
C GLN A 213 14.97 -11.22 20.99
N GLU A 214 15.97 -11.78 20.32
CA GLU A 214 15.81 -12.58 19.10
C GLU A 214 16.67 -13.83 19.16
N MET A 215 16.12 -14.98 18.78
CA MET A 215 16.81 -16.26 18.85
C MET A 215 17.84 -16.43 17.71
N ASP A 216 17.47 -16.04 16.50
CA ASP A 216 18.29 -16.20 15.30
C ASP A 216 19.41 -15.17 15.25
N VAL A 217 20.66 -15.64 15.14
CA VAL A 217 21.85 -14.78 15.18
C VAL A 217 21.83 -13.76 14.05
N THR A 218 21.56 -14.19 12.81
CA THR A 218 21.49 -13.29 11.65
C THR A 218 20.42 -12.22 11.85
N THR A 219 19.22 -12.62 12.28
CA THR A 219 18.09 -11.71 12.46
C THR A 219 18.30 -10.72 13.60
N SER A 220 18.82 -11.17 14.75
CA SER A 220 19.18 -10.29 15.88
C SER A 220 20.22 -9.24 15.49
N SER A 221 21.09 -9.59 14.55
CA SER A 221 22.14 -8.70 14.09
C SER A 221 21.58 -7.68 13.09
N LEU A 222 20.65 -8.08 12.20
CA LEU A 222 19.87 -7.14 11.38
C LEU A 222 19.10 -6.15 12.24
N ALA A 223 18.51 -6.58 13.35
CA ALA A 223 17.85 -5.66 14.29
C ALA A 223 18.80 -4.60 14.86
N LYS A 224 20.04 -4.97 15.18
CA LYS A 224 21.06 -4.01 15.63
C LYS A 224 21.43 -2.99 14.55
N MET A 225 21.61 -3.43 13.30
CA MET A 225 21.82 -2.49 12.19
C MET A 225 20.63 -1.55 12.03
N ASN A 226 19.41 -2.10 12.13
CA ASN A 226 18.19 -1.36 11.95
C ASN A 226 18.05 -0.25 13.01
N MET A 227 18.37 -0.56 14.27
CA MET A 227 18.45 0.44 15.35
C MET A 227 19.44 1.57 15.02
N ILE A 228 20.65 1.24 14.54
CA ILE A 228 21.66 2.25 14.20
C ILE A 228 21.19 3.17 13.07
N LEU A 229 20.58 2.60 12.03
CA LEU A 229 20.10 3.36 10.87
C LEU A 229 19.01 4.37 11.30
N HIS A 230 18.15 3.95 12.23
CA HIS A 230 17.08 4.74 12.83
C HIS A 230 17.49 5.62 14.01
N GLY A 231 18.78 5.86 14.23
CA GLY A 231 19.24 6.79 15.27
C GLY A 231 19.02 6.28 16.71
N HIS A 232 18.88 4.97 16.86
CA HIS A 232 18.77 4.25 18.14
C HIS A 232 20.11 3.59 18.51
N GLU A 233 21.25 4.26 18.26
CA GLU A 233 22.57 3.68 18.48
C GLU A 233 22.81 3.36 19.97
N SER A 234 22.23 4.12 20.89
CA SER A 234 22.31 3.86 22.34
C SER A 234 21.55 2.60 22.78
N ASP A 235 20.54 2.17 22.02
CA ASP A 235 19.69 1.03 22.35
C ASP A 235 20.18 -0.29 21.75
N VAL A 236 21.23 -0.26 20.92
CA VAL A 236 21.82 -1.46 20.27
C VAL A 236 22.19 -2.54 21.27
N HIS A 237 22.68 -2.16 22.45
CA HIS A 237 23.02 -3.09 23.53
C HIS A 237 21.79 -3.70 24.21
N SER A 238 20.61 -3.12 24.03
CA SER A 238 19.35 -3.65 24.51
C SER A 238 18.69 -4.61 23.51
N ILE A 239 19.36 -4.93 22.40
CA ILE A 239 18.98 -6.01 21.48
C ILE A 239 19.88 -7.22 21.75
N GLN A 240 19.29 -8.28 22.27
CA GLN A 240 20.00 -9.45 22.78
C GLN A 240 19.69 -10.70 21.97
N GLN A 241 20.71 -11.52 21.74
CA GLN A 241 20.55 -12.79 21.03
C GLN A 241 20.31 -13.93 22.04
N GLY A 242 19.30 -14.75 21.80
CA GLY A 242 19.03 -15.95 22.60
C GLY A 242 17.58 -16.41 22.57
N ASN A 243 17.31 -17.65 22.97
CA ASN A 243 15.96 -18.17 23.09
C ASN A 243 15.24 -17.57 24.31
N THR A 244 14.19 -16.78 24.09
CA THR A 244 13.43 -16.10 25.15
C THR A 244 12.76 -17.03 26.14
N ILE A 245 12.28 -18.19 25.68
CA ILE A 245 11.63 -19.13 26.58
C ILE A 245 12.66 -19.85 27.46
N ALA A 246 13.76 -20.34 26.86
CA ALA A 246 14.77 -21.12 27.57
C ALA A 246 15.76 -20.28 28.37
N SER A 247 16.15 -19.14 27.82
CA SER A 247 17.20 -18.27 28.36
C SER A 247 16.79 -16.80 28.21
N PRO A 248 15.75 -16.34 28.95
CA PRO A 248 15.37 -14.92 28.92
C PRO A 248 16.52 -14.07 29.49
N VAL A 249 16.96 -13.08 28.72
CA VAL A 249 18.16 -12.28 29.03
C VAL A 249 17.86 -11.09 29.95
N PHE A 250 16.66 -10.54 29.88
CA PHE A 250 16.28 -9.37 30.68
C PHE A 250 15.74 -9.79 32.03
N LYS A 251 16.63 -9.77 33.04
CA LYS A 251 16.32 -10.09 34.42
C LYS A 251 16.56 -8.87 35.33
N ASP A 252 15.86 -8.80 36.45
CA ASP A 252 16.12 -7.84 37.52
C ASP A 252 17.26 -8.32 38.44
N ASP A 253 17.61 -7.51 39.44
CA ASP A 253 18.69 -7.80 40.39
C ASP A 253 18.43 -9.06 41.24
N LYS A 254 17.19 -9.55 41.29
CA LYS A 254 16.79 -10.78 42.00
C LYS A 254 16.78 -12.00 41.08
N GLY A 255 17.19 -11.83 39.83
CA GLY A 255 17.14 -12.89 38.82
C GLY A 255 15.74 -13.21 38.30
N GLN A 256 14.72 -12.40 38.62
CA GLN A 256 13.37 -12.53 38.08
C GLN A 256 13.28 -11.81 36.73
N LEU A 257 12.22 -12.07 35.95
CA LEU A 257 12.03 -11.36 34.68
C LEU A 257 11.89 -9.86 34.92
N LYS A 258 12.66 -9.06 34.17
CA LYS A 258 12.49 -7.61 34.14
C LYS A 258 11.09 -7.27 33.64
N THR A 259 10.49 -6.22 34.21
CA THR A 259 9.14 -5.78 33.83
C THR A 259 9.15 -4.44 33.10
N PHE A 260 8.24 -4.30 32.12
CA PHE A 260 8.18 -3.17 31.19
C PHE A 260 6.82 -2.48 31.18
N ASP A 261 6.78 -1.22 30.74
CA ASP A 261 5.54 -0.43 30.64
C ASP A 261 4.70 -0.89 29.45
N PHE A 262 5.37 -1.17 28.33
CA PHE A 262 4.76 -1.64 27.11
C PHE A 262 5.40 -2.94 26.63
N ALA A 263 4.60 -3.80 26.00
CA ALA A 263 5.11 -4.94 25.24
C ALA A 263 4.41 -5.04 23.88
N VAL A 264 5.20 -5.19 22.83
CA VAL A 264 4.72 -5.45 21.46
C VAL A 264 5.41 -6.71 20.98
N ALA A 265 4.68 -7.64 20.36
CA ALA A 265 5.31 -8.87 19.89
C ALA A 265 4.59 -9.53 18.71
N ASN A 266 5.37 -10.17 17.86
CA ASN A 266 4.92 -11.08 16.81
C ASN A 266 5.68 -12.43 16.93
N PRO A 267 5.35 -13.26 17.94
CA PRO A 267 6.05 -14.52 18.18
C PRO A 267 5.86 -15.53 17.04
N PRO A 268 6.75 -16.54 16.92
CA PRO A 268 6.55 -17.63 15.97
C PRO A 268 5.23 -18.37 16.18
N PHE A 269 4.39 -18.39 15.15
CA PHE A 269 3.10 -19.07 15.20
C PHE A 269 3.28 -20.58 15.38
N SER A 270 2.61 -21.10 16.40
CA SER A 270 2.54 -22.51 16.75
C SER A 270 3.92 -23.18 16.79
N ASN A 271 4.88 -22.53 17.46
CA ASN A 271 6.21 -23.08 17.68
C ASN A 271 6.11 -24.46 18.36
N LYS A 272 6.55 -25.51 17.67
CA LYS A 272 6.42 -26.91 18.10
C LYS A 272 7.49 -27.35 19.10
N ASN A 273 8.56 -26.58 19.24
CA ASN A 273 9.73 -26.95 20.05
C ASN A 273 9.98 -25.92 21.17
N TRP A 274 8.93 -25.23 21.63
CA TRP A 274 9.05 -24.14 22.61
C TRP A 274 9.54 -24.61 23.99
N THR A 275 9.41 -25.90 24.32
CA THR A 275 9.89 -26.50 25.56
C THR A 275 11.38 -26.85 25.55
N SER A 276 12.07 -26.71 24.41
CA SER A 276 13.50 -27.02 24.33
C SER A 276 14.31 -26.15 25.30
N GLY A 277 15.02 -26.79 26.22
CA GLY A 277 15.85 -26.12 27.23
C GLY A 277 15.13 -25.77 28.54
N ILE A 278 13.85 -26.13 28.71
CA ILE A 278 13.10 -25.91 29.96
C ILE A 278 12.26 -27.12 30.37
N ASN A 279 11.96 -27.20 31.66
CA ASN A 279 10.86 -28.01 32.19
C ASN A 279 9.70 -27.07 32.56
N PRO A 280 8.59 -27.03 31.80
CA PRO A 280 7.51 -26.08 32.06
C PRO A 280 6.77 -26.32 33.38
N ARG A 281 6.93 -27.51 34.00
CA ARG A 281 6.37 -27.81 35.33
C ARG A 281 7.20 -27.20 36.46
N GLU A 282 8.46 -26.89 36.20
CA GLU A 282 9.43 -26.35 37.16
C GLU A 282 9.98 -25.02 36.65
N ASP A 283 9.12 -24.19 36.06
CA ASP A 283 9.52 -22.91 35.46
C ASP A 283 10.01 -21.93 36.53
N GLU A 284 11.30 -21.55 36.45
CA GLU A 284 11.98 -20.69 37.42
C GLU A 284 11.37 -19.28 37.57
N PHE A 285 10.57 -18.86 36.59
CA PHE A 285 9.93 -17.53 36.55
C PHE A 285 8.44 -17.56 36.86
N GLY A 286 7.84 -18.74 37.07
CA GLY A 286 6.41 -18.90 37.30
C GLY A 286 5.53 -18.34 36.18
N ARG A 287 5.95 -18.47 34.92
CA ARG A 287 5.21 -18.03 33.72
C ARG A 287 3.95 -18.87 33.48
N PHE A 288 4.02 -20.18 33.75
CA PHE A 288 2.97 -21.14 33.41
C PHE A 288 1.99 -21.43 34.57
N GLY A 289 1.88 -20.52 35.53
CA GLY A 289 0.98 -20.67 36.69
C GLY A 289 -0.51 -20.78 36.35
N TRP A 290 -0.92 -20.26 35.18
CA TRP A 290 -2.30 -20.34 34.68
C TRP A 290 -2.58 -21.55 33.79
N GLY A 291 -1.57 -22.42 33.62
CA GLY A 291 -1.62 -23.61 32.78
C GLY A 291 -0.40 -23.70 31.87
N ILE A 292 -0.02 -24.93 31.54
CA ILE A 292 1.09 -25.24 30.64
C ILE A 292 0.54 -25.39 29.22
N PRO A 293 1.04 -24.62 28.23
CA PRO A 293 0.64 -24.78 26.83
C PRO A 293 0.94 -26.20 26.29
N PRO A 294 0.25 -26.67 25.25
CA PRO A 294 0.60 -27.93 24.61
C PRO A 294 2.02 -27.89 24.03
N GLU A 295 2.78 -28.99 24.13
CA GLU A 295 4.19 -29.04 23.66
C GLU A 295 4.34 -28.62 22.19
N LYS A 296 3.37 -28.96 21.34
CA LYS A 296 3.38 -28.63 19.91
C LYS A 296 2.80 -27.25 19.56
N ASN A 297 2.37 -26.46 20.54
CA ASN A 297 1.77 -25.13 20.34
C ASN A 297 2.29 -24.14 21.40
N GLY A 298 3.37 -23.44 21.07
CA GLY A 298 4.00 -22.46 21.96
C GLY A 298 3.33 -21.08 22.03
N ASP A 299 2.18 -20.87 21.38
CA ASP A 299 1.54 -19.55 21.27
C ASP A 299 1.26 -18.93 22.64
N TYR A 300 0.63 -19.68 23.55
CA TYR A 300 0.40 -19.24 24.93
C TYR A 300 1.69 -19.15 25.76
N ALA A 301 2.77 -19.85 25.39
CA ALA A 301 4.03 -19.75 26.14
C ALA A 301 4.63 -18.34 26.01
N PHE A 302 4.60 -17.78 24.80
CA PHE A 302 5.02 -16.40 24.56
C PHE A 302 4.06 -15.40 25.18
N LEU A 303 2.74 -15.59 25.06
CA LEU A 303 1.75 -14.69 25.67
C LEU A 303 1.91 -14.62 27.20
N LEU A 304 2.09 -15.75 27.87
CA LEU A 304 2.31 -15.82 29.31
C LEU A 304 3.65 -15.22 29.73
N HIS A 305 4.70 -15.42 28.93
CA HIS A 305 5.99 -14.74 29.14
C HIS A 305 5.82 -13.22 29.08
N ILE A 306 5.15 -12.69 28.05
CA ILE A 306 4.89 -11.26 27.88
C ILE A 306 4.10 -10.71 29.06
N LEU A 307 3.02 -11.39 29.46
CA LEU A 307 2.19 -10.98 30.60
C LEU A 307 2.99 -10.92 31.91
N LYS A 308 3.92 -11.86 32.11
CA LYS A 308 4.82 -11.90 33.26
C LYS A 308 5.86 -10.78 33.22
N SER A 309 6.33 -10.41 32.02
CA SER A 309 7.27 -9.30 31.77
C SER A 309 6.61 -7.92 31.71
N LEU A 310 5.30 -7.80 31.94
CA LEU A 310 4.63 -6.50 32.07
C LEU A 310 4.59 -6.03 33.52
N LYS A 311 4.79 -4.72 33.76
CA LYS A 311 4.52 -4.07 35.06
C LYS A 311 3.05 -4.26 35.47
N SER A 312 2.71 -4.00 36.72
CA SER A 312 1.29 -4.01 37.17
C SER A 312 0.45 -2.97 36.43
N THR A 313 1.06 -1.88 35.96
CA THR A 313 0.43 -0.84 35.12
C THR A 313 0.70 -1.05 33.62
N GLY A 314 1.32 -2.16 33.25
CA GLY A 314 1.80 -2.39 31.90
C GLY A 314 0.69 -2.77 30.92
N LYS A 315 0.89 -2.40 29.64
CA LYS A 315 -0.01 -2.70 28.53
C LYS A 315 0.75 -3.42 27.43
N GLY A 316 0.08 -4.29 26.68
CA GLY A 316 0.76 -5.00 25.60
C GLY A 316 -0.16 -5.38 24.46
N ALA A 317 0.42 -5.59 23.28
CA ALA A 317 -0.30 -6.07 22.12
C ALA A 317 0.51 -7.16 21.44
N VAL A 318 -0.11 -8.32 21.24
CA VAL A 318 0.56 -9.54 20.77
C VAL A 318 -0.18 -10.08 19.56
N ILE A 319 0.54 -10.28 18.47
CA ILE A 319 0.01 -10.91 17.26
C ILE A 319 0.07 -12.43 17.42
N LEU A 320 -1.08 -13.09 17.28
CA LEU A 320 -1.21 -14.54 17.42
C LEU A 320 -2.14 -15.12 16.34
N PRO A 321 -2.02 -16.41 15.99
CA PRO A 321 -2.98 -17.06 15.11
C PRO A 321 -4.35 -17.18 15.80
N HIS A 322 -5.46 -17.14 15.04
CA HIS A 322 -6.82 -17.24 15.61
C HIS A 322 -7.05 -18.47 16.49
N GLY A 323 -6.27 -19.55 16.33
CA GLY A 323 -6.38 -20.76 17.15
C GLY A 323 -6.37 -20.49 18.65
N VAL A 324 -5.58 -19.50 19.13
CA VAL A 324 -5.53 -19.16 20.56
C VAL A 324 -6.89 -18.74 21.12
N LEU A 325 -7.78 -18.22 20.28
CA LEU A 325 -9.10 -17.71 20.65
C LEU A 325 -10.09 -18.83 20.97
N PHE A 326 -9.93 -20.03 20.40
CA PHE A 326 -10.98 -21.06 20.46
C PHE A 326 -10.50 -22.50 20.61
N ARG A 327 -9.20 -22.80 20.47
CA ARG A 327 -8.69 -24.16 20.70
C ARG A 327 -8.99 -24.60 22.15
N GLY A 328 -9.31 -25.89 22.30
CA GLY A 328 -9.73 -26.50 23.57
C GLY A 328 -8.58 -27.02 24.44
N ASN A 329 -8.89 -27.94 25.36
CA ASN A 329 -7.95 -28.62 26.25
C ASN A 329 -7.15 -27.64 27.14
N ALA A 330 -5.81 -27.79 27.19
CA ALA A 330 -4.96 -26.94 28.02
C ALA A 330 -5.09 -25.45 27.65
N GLU A 331 -5.28 -25.12 26.36
CA GLU A 331 -5.41 -23.74 25.93
C GLU A 331 -6.74 -23.09 26.33
N SER A 332 -7.84 -23.85 26.42
CA SER A 332 -9.10 -23.30 26.95
C SER A 332 -8.99 -22.96 28.43
N LEU A 333 -8.29 -23.78 29.22
CA LEU A 333 -8.05 -23.49 30.63
C LEU A 333 -7.17 -22.25 30.83
N ILE A 334 -6.08 -22.13 30.06
CA ILE A 334 -5.22 -20.92 30.10
C ILE A 334 -6.04 -19.69 29.73
N ARG A 335 -6.81 -19.76 28.64
CA ARG A 335 -7.66 -18.66 28.17
C ARG A 335 -8.68 -18.24 29.22
N GLU A 336 -9.43 -19.20 29.77
CA GLU A 336 -10.39 -18.98 30.86
C GLU A 336 -9.73 -18.25 32.04
N ASN A 337 -8.57 -18.74 32.50
CA ASN A 337 -7.86 -18.13 33.61
C ASN A 337 -7.44 -16.69 33.30
N LEU A 338 -6.91 -16.41 32.11
CA LEU A 338 -6.51 -15.06 31.70
C LEU A 338 -7.69 -14.09 31.61
N ILE A 339 -8.83 -14.54 31.07
CA ILE A 339 -10.06 -13.73 31.01
C ILE A 339 -10.57 -13.46 32.43
N LYS A 340 -10.58 -14.47 33.31
CA LYS A 340 -10.98 -14.32 34.72
C LYS A 340 -10.09 -13.35 35.49
N GLN A 341 -8.84 -13.15 35.12
CA GLN A 341 -8.01 -12.10 35.73
C GLN A 341 -8.31 -10.69 35.19
N GLY A 342 -9.03 -10.59 34.06
CA GLY A 342 -9.33 -9.33 33.40
C GLY A 342 -8.15 -8.73 32.64
N TYR A 343 -7.13 -9.53 32.29
CA TYR A 343 -5.94 -9.01 31.61
C TYR A 343 -6.16 -8.74 30.11
N ILE A 344 -7.07 -9.45 29.46
CA ILE A 344 -7.40 -9.23 28.05
C ILE A 344 -8.38 -8.06 27.97
N LYS A 345 -7.96 -6.96 27.35
CA LYS A 345 -8.77 -5.75 27.11
C LYS A 345 -9.59 -5.85 25.83
N GLY A 346 -9.02 -6.48 24.81
CA GLY A 346 -9.65 -6.52 23.50
C GLY A 346 -8.95 -7.43 22.51
N ILE A 347 -9.66 -7.70 21.41
CA ILE A 347 -9.24 -8.61 20.34
C ILE A 347 -9.51 -7.94 19.01
N ILE A 348 -8.52 -7.91 18.13
CA ILE A 348 -8.64 -7.34 16.79
C ILE A 348 -8.32 -8.44 15.79
N GLY A 349 -9.32 -8.91 15.05
CA GLY A 349 -9.14 -9.84 13.93
C GLY A 349 -8.59 -9.10 12.71
N LEU A 350 -7.48 -9.58 12.16
CA LEU A 350 -6.82 -8.96 11.01
C LEU A 350 -7.17 -9.71 9.71
N PRO A 351 -7.06 -9.04 8.55
CA PRO A 351 -7.16 -9.69 7.25
C PRO A 351 -6.23 -10.89 7.10
N ALA A 352 -6.70 -11.92 6.40
CA ALA A 352 -5.85 -13.03 5.96
C ALA A 352 -4.74 -12.54 5.02
N ASN A 353 -3.70 -13.34 4.78
CA ASN A 353 -2.61 -13.03 3.86
C ASN A 353 -1.88 -11.68 4.09
N LEU A 354 -1.93 -11.10 5.30
CA LEU A 354 -1.12 -9.93 5.65
C LEU A 354 0.35 -10.27 5.90
N PHE A 355 0.60 -11.39 6.58
CA PHE A 355 1.94 -11.75 7.03
C PHE A 355 2.73 -12.50 5.97
N TYR A 356 4.04 -12.27 5.95
CA TYR A 356 4.95 -13.01 5.08
C TYR A 356 5.16 -14.44 5.60
N GLY A 357 5.26 -15.42 4.70
CA GLY A 357 5.47 -16.82 5.08
C GLY A 357 4.24 -17.59 5.61
N THR A 358 3.08 -16.95 5.77
CA THR A 358 1.81 -17.63 6.06
C THR A 358 0.64 -16.91 5.39
N GLY A 359 -0.43 -17.65 5.05
CA GLY A 359 -1.70 -17.08 4.59
C GLY A 359 -2.77 -17.05 5.67
N ILE A 360 -2.50 -17.63 6.84
CA ILE A 360 -3.44 -17.78 7.94
C ILE A 360 -3.80 -16.40 8.51
N PRO A 361 -5.08 -16.12 8.79
CA PRO A 361 -5.49 -14.91 9.50
C PRO A 361 -4.94 -14.89 10.93
N ALA A 362 -4.49 -13.73 11.37
CA ALA A 362 -4.01 -13.50 12.72
C ALA A 362 -4.92 -12.52 13.46
N CYS A 363 -4.82 -12.51 14.77
CA CYS A 363 -5.46 -11.53 15.64
C CYS A 363 -4.43 -10.83 16.51
N ILE A 364 -4.77 -9.63 16.96
CA ILE A 364 -4.04 -8.93 18.02
C ILE A 364 -4.80 -9.16 19.33
N ILE A 365 -4.12 -9.72 20.34
CA ILE A 365 -4.61 -9.74 21.72
C ILE A 365 -4.03 -8.53 22.43
N VAL A 366 -4.91 -7.67 22.93
CA VAL A 366 -4.53 -6.48 23.70
C VAL A 366 -4.63 -6.77 25.18
N LEU A 367 -3.51 -6.62 25.88
CA LEU A 367 -3.35 -6.81 27.31
C LEU A 367 -3.32 -5.46 28.03
N ASP A 368 -3.95 -5.37 29.19
CA ASP A 368 -3.93 -4.18 30.03
C ASP A 368 -4.04 -4.58 31.51
N LYS A 369 -2.91 -4.52 32.22
CA LYS A 369 -2.85 -4.88 33.65
C LYS A 369 -3.27 -3.72 34.56
N GLN A 370 -3.16 -2.48 34.07
CA GLN A 370 -3.50 -1.28 34.83
C GLN A 370 -4.99 -1.27 35.20
N ASP A 371 -5.84 -1.52 34.21
CA ASP A 371 -7.29 -1.47 34.34
C ASP A 371 -7.92 -2.88 34.38
N ALA A 372 -7.17 -3.87 34.88
CA ALA A 372 -7.64 -5.24 34.94
C ALA A 372 -8.73 -5.41 36.01
N ILE A 373 -9.81 -6.11 35.65
CA ILE A 373 -10.93 -6.40 36.55
C ILE A 373 -11.07 -7.92 36.67
N SER A 374 -10.63 -8.46 37.80
CA SER A 374 -10.80 -9.88 38.08
C SER A 374 -12.28 -10.26 38.22
N ALA A 375 -12.60 -11.44 37.73
CA ALA A 375 -13.92 -12.02 37.75
C ALA A 375 -14.31 -12.43 39.17
N ASP A 376 -15.59 -12.26 39.46
CA ASP A 376 -16.23 -12.71 40.69
C ASP A 376 -17.56 -13.40 40.35
N PHE A 377 -17.92 -14.38 41.16
CA PHE A 377 -19.09 -15.22 40.96
C PHE A 377 -19.88 -15.33 42.27
N ASP A 378 -21.20 -15.33 42.18
CA ASP A 378 -22.06 -15.61 43.34
C ASP A 378 -22.00 -17.09 43.76
N ALA A 379 -22.68 -17.43 44.85
CA ALA A 379 -22.71 -18.79 45.38
C ALA A 379 -23.33 -19.79 44.40
N GLU A 380 -24.13 -19.31 43.44
CA GLU A 380 -24.80 -20.07 42.39
C GLU A 380 -23.98 -20.15 41.09
N GLY A 381 -22.78 -19.55 41.06
CA GLY A 381 -21.87 -19.56 39.92
C GLY A 381 -22.20 -18.55 38.82
N LYS A 382 -23.06 -17.57 39.08
CA LYS A 382 -23.36 -16.47 38.15
C LYS A 382 -22.33 -15.37 38.29
N VAL A 383 -22.03 -14.73 37.16
CA VAL A 383 -21.11 -13.59 37.07
C VAL A 383 -21.66 -12.40 37.87
N THR A 384 -20.90 -11.93 38.86
CA THR A 384 -21.17 -10.66 39.58
C THR A 384 -20.23 -9.55 39.14
N ARG A 385 -19.03 -9.91 38.67
CA ARG A 385 -18.01 -8.98 38.19
C ARG A 385 -17.12 -9.66 37.16
N GLY A 386 -16.58 -8.87 36.24
CA GLY A 386 -15.52 -9.27 35.31
C GLY A 386 -15.25 -8.16 34.31
N ARG A 387 -14.21 -8.33 33.50
CA ARG A 387 -13.87 -7.38 32.44
C ARG A 387 -14.51 -7.79 31.12
N ASP A 388 -15.25 -6.86 30.51
CA ASP A 388 -15.73 -7.00 29.14
C ASP A 388 -14.59 -6.90 28.13
N ILE A 389 -14.73 -7.56 26.98
CA ILE A 389 -13.70 -7.58 25.94
C ILE A 389 -14.21 -6.80 24.73
N PHE A 390 -13.48 -5.77 24.32
CA PHE A 390 -13.78 -5.05 23.08
C PHE A 390 -13.24 -5.81 21.87
N MET A 391 -14.11 -6.20 20.95
CA MET A 391 -13.75 -6.96 19.75
C MET A 391 -13.90 -6.13 18.48
N ILE A 392 -12.95 -6.29 17.56
CA ILE A 392 -12.98 -5.74 16.20
C ILE A 392 -12.78 -6.89 15.20
N ASP A 393 -13.64 -6.97 14.17
CA ASP A 393 -13.40 -7.74 12.95
C ASP A 393 -12.94 -6.79 11.83
N ALA A 394 -11.63 -6.66 11.65
CA ALA A 394 -11.04 -5.86 10.58
C ALA A 394 -10.71 -6.69 9.34
N SER A 395 -11.17 -7.95 9.25
CA SER A 395 -10.76 -8.91 8.21
C SER A 395 -11.00 -8.46 6.77
N ARG A 396 -11.92 -7.50 6.56
CA ARG A 396 -12.30 -6.96 5.25
C ARG A 396 -11.57 -5.66 4.87
N GLY A 397 -10.89 -5.00 5.80
CA GLY A 397 -10.20 -3.73 5.55
C GLY A 397 -8.78 -3.95 5.03
N PHE A 398 -8.61 -4.04 3.71
CA PHE A 398 -7.30 -4.16 3.08
C PHE A 398 -7.33 -3.77 1.59
N ILE A 399 -6.15 -3.56 1.01
CA ILE A 399 -5.91 -3.57 -0.44
C ILE A 399 -5.11 -4.81 -0.83
N LYS A 400 -5.34 -5.33 -2.04
CA LYS A 400 -4.50 -6.37 -2.64
C LYS A 400 -3.19 -5.77 -3.10
N ASP A 401 -2.08 -6.39 -2.69
CA ASP A 401 -0.71 -6.03 -3.08
C ASP A 401 0.00 -7.31 -3.55
N GLY A 402 -0.10 -7.58 -4.85
CA GLY A 402 0.32 -8.85 -5.44
C GLY A 402 -0.43 -10.04 -4.82
N ASN A 403 0.32 -11.00 -4.26
CA ASN A 403 -0.22 -12.18 -3.57
C ASN A 403 -0.51 -11.94 -2.07
N LYS A 404 -0.26 -10.73 -1.55
CA LYS A 404 -0.48 -10.35 -0.17
C LYS A 404 -1.61 -9.33 -0.05
N ASN A 405 -2.15 -9.23 1.15
CA ASN A 405 -3.02 -8.15 1.55
C ASN A 405 -2.18 -7.10 2.28
N ARG A 406 -2.62 -5.84 2.24
CA ARG A 406 -1.99 -4.74 2.97
C ARG A 406 -3.05 -3.86 3.60
N LEU A 407 -2.83 -3.41 4.83
CA LEU A 407 -3.69 -2.40 5.43
C LEU A 407 -3.44 -1.05 4.74
N ARG A 408 -4.51 -0.35 4.37
CA ARG A 408 -4.42 1.03 3.91
C ARG A 408 -4.32 1.97 5.11
N SER A 409 -3.94 3.22 4.88
CA SER A 409 -3.89 4.24 5.92
C SER A 409 -5.24 4.36 6.65
N GLN A 410 -6.35 4.29 5.91
CA GLN A 410 -7.70 4.33 6.46
C GLN A 410 -8.04 3.13 7.35
N ASP A 411 -7.55 1.93 7.00
CA ASP A 411 -7.81 0.71 7.77
C ASP A 411 -7.11 0.81 9.14
N ILE A 412 -5.86 1.26 9.15
CA ILE A 412 -5.08 1.51 10.37
C ILE A 412 -5.80 2.53 11.25
N TYR A 413 -6.16 3.68 10.68
CA TYR A 413 -6.81 4.76 11.42
C TYR A 413 -8.12 4.27 12.04
N LYS A 414 -8.98 3.63 11.25
CA LYS A 414 -10.27 3.12 11.70
C LYS A 414 -10.11 2.11 12.84
N ILE A 415 -9.17 1.15 12.73
CA ILE A 415 -8.91 0.19 13.79
C ILE A 415 -8.49 0.91 15.08
N VAL A 416 -7.53 1.83 15.00
CA VAL A 416 -6.99 2.55 16.17
C VAL A 416 -8.06 3.43 16.82
N GLU A 417 -8.80 4.21 16.02
CA GLU A 417 -9.85 5.10 16.52
C GLU A 417 -10.97 4.29 17.19
N VAL A 418 -11.48 3.27 16.50
CA VAL A 418 -12.59 2.43 16.99
C VAL A 418 -12.17 1.69 18.26
N PHE A 419 -10.94 1.17 18.33
CA PHE A 419 -10.41 0.51 19.52
C PHE A 419 -10.24 1.46 20.69
N THR A 420 -9.54 2.58 20.47
CA THR A 420 -9.21 3.55 21.52
C THR A 420 -10.46 4.17 22.12
N GLN A 421 -11.48 4.41 21.30
CA GLN A 421 -12.76 5.00 21.73
C GLN A 421 -13.83 3.95 22.05
N GLN A 422 -13.55 2.65 21.87
CA GLN A 422 -14.49 1.54 22.01
C GLN A 422 -15.84 1.75 21.27
N LYS A 423 -15.78 2.33 20.06
CA LYS A 423 -16.99 2.59 19.25
C LYS A 423 -17.61 1.27 18.79
N THR A 424 -18.89 1.05 19.07
CA THR A 424 -19.63 -0.10 18.51
C THR A 424 -20.11 0.26 17.10
N LEU A 425 -19.64 -0.49 16.10
CA LEU A 425 -19.99 -0.31 14.70
C LEU A 425 -20.60 -1.61 14.16
N PRO A 426 -21.77 -1.55 13.50
CA PRO A 426 -22.40 -2.74 12.91
C PRO A 426 -21.40 -3.55 12.08
N ARG A 427 -21.35 -4.86 12.32
CA ARG A 427 -20.50 -5.84 11.60
C ARG A 427 -18.99 -5.62 11.69
N PHE A 428 -18.52 -4.66 12.49
CA PHE A 428 -17.10 -4.33 12.59
C PHE A 428 -16.59 -4.38 14.02
N SER A 429 -17.33 -3.87 15.00
CA SER A 429 -16.87 -3.83 16.39
C SER A 429 -18.01 -3.96 17.40
N ARG A 430 -17.70 -4.57 18.56
CA ARG A 430 -18.66 -4.80 19.64
C ARG A 430 -17.95 -4.89 20.99
N VAL A 431 -18.54 -4.32 22.03
CA VAL A 431 -18.20 -4.64 23.43
C VAL A 431 -18.90 -5.95 23.79
N VAL A 432 -18.12 -7.00 24.07
CA VAL A 432 -18.66 -8.31 24.47
C VAL A 432 -18.61 -8.43 25.98
N GLU A 433 -19.78 -8.58 26.58
CA GLU A 433 -19.93 -8.68 28.03
C GLU A 433 -19.24 -9.93 28.57
N PHE A 434 -18.60 -9.83 29.74
CA PHE A 434 -17.95 -10.98 30.38
C PHE A 434 -18.95 -12.14 30.60
N LYS A 435 -20.21 -11.85 30.91
CA LYS A 435 -21.25 -12.85 31.05
C LYS A 435 -21.48 -13.64 29.76
N GLU A 436 -21.58 -12.97 28.61
CA GLU A 436 -21.72 -13.61 27.29
C GLU A 436 -20.49 -14.48 26.97
N ILE A 437 -19.30 -14.07 27.40
CA ILE A 437 -18.07 -14.86 27.24
C ILE A 437 -18.13 -16.15 28.07
N VAL A 438 -18.64 -16.09 29.30
CA VAL A 438 -18.83 -17.28 30.15
C VAL A 438 -19.87 -18.22 29.53
N GLU A 439 -20.98 -17.70 29.01
CA GLU A 439 -22.02 -18.48 28.31
C GLU A 439 -21.49 -19.14 27.02
N ASN A 440 -20.43 -18.59 26.43
CA ASN A 440 -19.73 -19.15 25.28
C ASN A 440 -18.50 -20.00 25.67
N ASP A 441 -18.42 -20.53 26.89
CA ASP A 441 -17.32 -21.37 27.38
C ASP A 441 -15.93 -20.71 27.20
N TYR A 442 -15.85 -19.40 27.44
CA TYR A 442 -14.65 -18.59 27.26
C TYR A 442 -14.07 -18.65 25.83
N ASN A 443 -14.88 -19.03 24.83
CA ASN A 443 -14.48 -19.07 23.43
C ASN A 443 -14.47 -17.65 22.85
N LEU A 444 -13.33 -17.17 22.40
CA LEU A 444 -13.15 -15.81 21.87
C LEU A 444 -13.19 -15.75 20.33
N ASN A 445 -13.73 -16.77 19.65
CA ASN A 445 -13.85 -16.75 18.19
C ASN A 445 -14.73 -15.58 17.73
N ILE A 446 -14.14 -14.62 17.01
CA ILE A 446 -14.78 -13.35 16.65
C ILE A 446 -16.16 -13.52 15.98
N PRO A 447 -16.38 -14.45 15.03
CA PRO A 447 -17.70 -14.65 14.40
C PRO A 447 -18.81 -15.09 15.35
N ARG A 448 -18.52 -15.50 16.60
CA ARG A 448 -19.55 -15.77 17.62
C ARG A 448 -20.19 -14.49 18.13
N TYR A 449 -19.48 -13.36 18.02
CA TYR A 449 -19.86 -12.09 18.64
C TYR A 449 -20.17 -11.01 17.61
N ILE A 450 -19.53 -11.07 16.44
CA ILE A 450 -19.68 -10.12 15.34
C ILE A 450 -20.00 -10.91 14.08
N ASP A 451 -21.22 -10.77 13.58
CA ASP A 451 -21.57 -11.24 12.25
C ASP A 451 -21.11 -10.22 11.21
N SER A 452 -19.99 -10.54 10.55
CA SER A 452 -19.45 -9.70 9.48
C SER A 452 -20.01 -10.06 8.10
N SER A 453 -20.88 -11.07 7.96
CA SER A 453 -21.43 -11.51 6.68
C SER A 453 -22.27 -10.45 5.97
N GLU A 454 -22.33 -10.52 4.64
CA GLU A 454 -23.30 -9.74 3.88
C GLU A 454 -24.66 -10.45 3.94
N PRO A 455 -25.78 -9.72 4.09
CA PRO A 455 -27.09 -10.32 4.03
C PRO A 455 -27.25 -11.03 2.70
N GLU A 456 -27.81 -12.22 2.73
CA GLU A 456 -28.24 -12.87 1.52
C GLU A 456 -29.28 -12.00 0.81
N ASP A 457 -29.14 -11.91 -0.50
CA ASP A 457 -30.10 -11.21 -1.33
C ASP A 457 -31.30 -12.14 -1.55
N LEU A 458 -32.36 -11.92 -0.78
CA LEU A 458 -33.52 -12.80 -0.75
C LEU A 458 -34.45 -12.52 -1.95
N HIS A 459 -34.65 -13.52 -2.80
CA HIS A 459 -35.60 -13.43 -3.91
C HIS A 459 -37.04 -13.60 -3.41
N ASP A 460 -37.95 -12.71 -3.85
CA ASP A 460 -39.37 -12.83 -3.58
C ASP A 460 -40.11 -13.61 -4.68
N LEU A 461 -40.64 -14.79 -4.31
CA LEU A 461 -41.38 -15.64 -5.24
C LEU A 461 -42.67 -14.97 -5.74
N SER A 462 -43.36 -14.20 -4.90
CA SER A 462 -44.59 -13.54 -5.30
C SER A 462 -44.32 -12.42 -6.29
N ALA A 463 -43.21 -11.68 -6.13
CA ALA A 463 -42.73 -10.70 -7.11
C ALA A 463 -42.43 -11.37 -8.47
N HIS A 464 -41.74 -12.51 -8.49
CA HIS A 464 -41.51 -13.24 -9.75
C HIS A 464 -42.81 -13.76 -10.40
N LEU A 465 -43.81 -14.13 -9.59
CA LEU A 465 -45.09 -14.65 -10.10
C LEU A 465 -46.09 -13.57 -10.52
N GLN A 466 -46.09 -12.41 -9.88
CA GLN A 466 -47.16 -11.40 -10.03
C GLN A 466 -46.65 -10.00 -10.39
N GLY A 467 -45.34 -9.79 -10.39
CA GLY A 467 -44.72 -8.48 -10.55
C GLY A 467 -44.69 -7.68 -9.25
N GLY A 468 -44.02 -6.53 -9.35
CA GLY A 468 -43.77 -5.60 -8.25
C GLY A 468 -42.51 -5.95 -7.45
N ILE A 469 -41.75 -4.92 -7.11
CA ILE A 469 -40.55 -4.98 -6.28
C ILE A 469 -40.98 -4.99 -4.80
N PRO A 470 -40.51 -5.93 -3.98
CA PRO A 470 -40.85 -5.96 -2.55
C PRO A 470 -40.43 -4.67 -1.83
N ASN A 471 -41.33 -4.09 -1.04
CA ASN A 471 -41.04 -2.87 -0.28
C ASN A 471 -39.86 -3.07 0.69
N ARG A 472 -39.70 -4.28 1.24
CA ARG A 472 -38.53 -4.73 2.02
C ARG A 472 -37.20 -4.38 1.36
N ASP A 473 -37.07 -4.66 0.07
CA ASP A 473 -35.79 -4.54 -0.64
C ASP A 473 -35.50 -3.08 -0.99
N ILE A 474 -36.56 -2.30 -1.24
CA ILE A 474 -36.48 -0.85 -1.35
C ILE A 474 -36.11 -0.25 0.01
N ASP A 475 -36.78 -0.62 1.09
CA ASP A 475 -36.55 -0.11 2.44
C ASP A 475 -35.16 -0.46 2.99
N ALA A 476 -34.55 -1.55 2.55
CA ALA A 476 -33.16 -1.89 2.87
C ALA A 476 -32.15 -0.82 2.41
N LEU A 477 -32.55 0.08 1.50
CA LEU A 477 -31.79 1.24 1.04
C LEU A 477 -32.06 2.52 1.86
N ASP A 478 -32.71 2.41 3.03
CA ASP A 478 -33.00 3.46 4.02
C ASP A 478 -31.91 4.54 4.11
N LYS A 479 -30.65 4.13 4.21
CA LYS A 479 -29.53 5.06 4.40
C LYS A 479 -29.46 6.12 3.30
N TYR A 480 -29.89 5.76 2.08
CA TYR A 480 -30.01 6.67 0.95
C TYR A 480 -31.31 7.47 1.00
N TRP A 481 -32.43 6.84 1.34
CA TRP A 481 -33.75 7.49 1.38
C TRP A 481 -33.87 8.55 2.48
N ASN A 482 -33.11 8.41 3.57
CA ASN A 482 -33.00 9.43 4.59
C ASN A 482 -32.35 10.72 4.07
N ILE A 483 -31.59 10.63 2.97
CA ILE A 483 -30.93 11.77 2.31
C ILE A 483 -31.66 12.19 1.03
N PHE A 484 -32.27 11.22 0.33
CA PHE A 484 -32.92 11.39 -0.97
C PHE A 484 -34.38 10.90 -0.98
N PRO A 485 -35.27 11.48 -0.14
CA PRO A 485 -36.67 11.05 -0.08
C PRO A 485 -37.41 11.26 -1.40
N ASP A 486 -37.15 12.35 -2.13
CA ASP A 486 -37.84 12.63 -3.38
C ASP A 486 -37.34 11.73 -4.52
N ILE A 487 -36.05 11.38 -4.54
CA ILE A 487 -35.52 10.36 -5.47
C ILE A 487 -36.25 9.03 -5.30
N ARG A 488 -36.50 8.58 -4.05
CA ARG A 488 -37.26 7.35 -3.80
C ARG A 488 -38.63 7.41 -4.48
N SER A 489 -39.34 8.53 -4.32
CA SER A 489 -40.67 8.72 -4.93
C SER A 489 -40.64 8.88 -6.45
N THR A 490 -39.52 9.35 -7.00
CA THR A 490 -39.29 9.44 -8.45
C THR A 490 -39.03 8.07 -9.06
N LEU A 491 -38.38 7.18 -8.32
CA LEU A 491 -38.02 5.84 -8.80
C LEU A 491 -39.14 4.82 -8.61
N PHE A 492 -39.97 4.95 -7.57
CA PHE A 492 -40.92 3.91 -7.19
C PHE A 492 -42.31 4.46 -6.85
N ALA A 493 -43.35 3.69 -7.19
CA ALA A 493 -44.72 3.94 -6.77
C ALA A 493 -45.39 2.66 -6.24
N PRO A 494 -46.34 2.75 -5.30
CA PRO A 494 -47.11 1.59 -4.85
C PRO A 494 -47.80 0.88 -6.01
N GLU A 495 -47.75 -0.45 -6.02
CA GLU A 495 -48.43 -1.28 -7.03
C GLU A 495 -49.47 -2.21 -6.39
N ARG A 496 -49.09 -2.93 -5.33
CA ARG A 496 -49.97 -3.77 -4.51
C ARG A 496 -49.48 -3.81 -3.07
N GLU A 497 -50.28 -4.38 -2.16
CA GLU A 497 -49.90 -4.45 -0.75
C GLU A 497 -48.54 -5.13 -0.56
N GLY A 498 -47.57 -4.39 -0.02
CA GLY A 498 -46.19 -4.86 0.19
C GLY A 498 -45.24 -4.73 -1.01
N TYR A 499 -45.69 -4.23 -2.16
CA TYR A 499 -44.89 -4.15 -3.38
C TYR A 499 -45.05 -2.80 -4.10
N SER A 500 -43.97 -2.37 -4.75
CA SER A 500 -43.90 -1.14 -5.54
C SER A 500 -43.45 -1.45 -6.96
N ARG A 501 -43.89 -0.67 -7.94
CA ARG A 501 -43.36 -0.71 -9.31
C ARG A 501 -42.25 0.31 -9.49
N SER A 502 -41.30 0.01 -10.38
CA SER A 502 -40.39 1.04 -10.88
C SER A 502 -41.14 2.02 -11.79
N LEU A 503 -40.79 3.30 -11.69
CA LEU A 503 -41.26 4.36 -12.58
C LEU A 503 -40.25 4.68 -13.69
N VAL A 504 -39.06 4.07 -13.62
CA VAL A 504 -37.91 4.35 -14.48
C VAL A 504 -37.30 3.03 -14.95
N ASP A 505 -37.05 2.90 -16.25
CA ASP A 505 -36.36 1.74 -16.80
C ASP A 505 -34.94 1.61 -16.22
N ALA A 506 -34.45 0.38 -16.01
CA ALA A 506 -33.09 0.07 -15.54
C ALA A 506 -31.99 0.93 -16.16
N ASN A 507 -32.03 1.11 -17.49
CA ASN A 507 -31.03 1.86 -18.24
C ASN A 507 -31.07 3.37 -17.99
N GLN A 508 -32.19 3.91 -17.49
CA GLN A 508 -32.39 5.33 -17.20
C GLN A 508 -32.21 5.67 -15.72
N VAL A 509 -32.13 4.67 -14.82
CA VAL A 509 -31.96 4.88 -13.37
C VAL A 509 -30.77 5.79 -13.07
N LYS A 510 -29.60 5.50 -13.66
CA LYS A 510 -28.37 6.28 -13.45
C LYS A 510 -28.57 7.75 -13.78
N ASN A 511 -29.04 8.02 -14.99
CA ASN A 511 -29.24 9.39 -15.48
C ASN A 511 -30.29 10.12 -14.66
N THR A 512 -31.35 9.42 -14.22
CA THR A 512 -32.42 9.99 -13.38
C THR A 512 -31.87 10.42 -12.03
N ILE A 513 -31.13 9.56 -11.34
CA ILE A 513 -30.53 9.88 -10.03
C ILE A 513 -29.52 11.02 -10.16
N LEU A 514 -28.59 10.95 -11.10
CA LEU A 514 -27.55 11.98 -11.28
C LEU A 514 -28.12 13.34 -11.71
N SER A 515 -29.24 13.35 -12.42
CA SER A 515 -29.89 14.60 -12.86
C SER A 515 -30.78 15.23 -11.78
N HIS A 516 -31.14 14.47 -10.74
CA HIS A 516 -32.06 14.89 -9.69
C HIS A 516 -31.49 16.01 -8.80
N ALA A 517 -32.36 16.92 -8.35
CA ALA A 517 -31.97 18.09 -7.57
C ALA A 517 -31.38 17.74 -6.20
N GLU A 518 -31.93 16.73 -5.52
CA GLU A 518 -31.40 16.25 -4.23
C GLU A 518 -29.97 15.72 -4.35
N PHE A 519 -29.68 14.96 -5.42
CA PHE A 519 -28.32 14.46 -5.65
C PHE A 519 -27.34 15.60 -5.92
N LYS A 520 -27.70 16.54 -6.82
CA LYS A 520 -26.86 17.72 -7.09
C LYS A 520 -26.58 18.53 -5.82
N THR A 521 -27.62 18.72 -4.99
CA THR A 521 -27.50 19.40 -3.70
C THR A 521 -26.56 18.65 -2.76
N PHE A 522 -26.70 17.32 -2.66
CA PHE A 522 -25.81 16.49 -1.84
C PHE A 522 -24.36 16.54 -2.33
N ALA A 523 -24.12 16.45 -3.64
CA ALA A 523 -22.79 16.52 -4.22
C ALA A 523 -22.12 17.88 -3.93
N GLU A 524 -22.85 18.99 -4.14
CA GLU A 524 -22.38 20.34 -3.79
C GLU A 524 -22.09 20.48 -2.30
N GLN A 525 -22.99 19.98 -1.43
CA GLN A 525 -22.81 20.05 0.02
C GLN A 525 -21.64 19.18 0.50
N SER A 526 -21.41 18.03 -0.13
CA SER A 526 -20.33 17.11 0.20
C SER A 526 -18.94 17.67 -0.10
N LEU A 527 -18.83 18.65 -1.01
CA LEU A 527 -17.56 19.33 -1.30
C LEU A 527 -17.27 20.55 -0.40
N LYS A 528 -18.27 21.12 0.28
CA LYS A 528 -18.07 22.28 1.17
C LYS A 528 -17.04 22.03 2.29
N PRO A 529 -17.02 20.86 2.96
CA PRO A 529 -15.99 20.55 3.95
C PRO A 529 -14.59 20.59 3.34
N PHE A 530 -14.40 20.08 2.12
CA PHE A 530 -13.11 20.13 1.43
C PHE A 530 -12.72 21.57 1.06
N ALA A 531 -13.61 22.36 0.50
CA ALA A 531 -13.33 23.77 0.19
C ALA A 531 -12.90 24.57 1.43
N THR A 532 -13.52 24.29 2.59
CA THR A 532 -13.15 24.89 3.87
C THR A 532 -11.79 24.36 4.36
N TRP A 533 -11.52 23.07 4.18
CA TRP A 533 -10.24 22.46 4.52
C TRP A 533 -9.08 23.10 3.72
N CYS A 534 -9.26 23.32 2.42
CA CYS A 534 -8.25 23.94 1.54
C CYS A 534 -7.76 25.29 2.08
N GLN A 535 -8.65 26.09 2.67
CA GLN A 535 -8.29 27.37 3.28
C GLN A 535 -7.47 27.19 4.55
N SER A 536 -7.85 26.23 5.40
CA SER A 536 -7.16 25.98 6.68
C SER A 536 -5.86 25.19 6.56
N ALA A 537 -5.69 24.40 5.49
CA ALA A 537 -4.51 23.56 5.29
C ALA A 537 -3.25 24.37 4.97
N ALA A 538 -3.40 25.66 4.61
CA ALA A 538 -2.32 26.63 4.41
C ALA A 538 -1.16 26.11 3.51
N LEU A 539 -1.47 25.26 2.51
CA LEU A 539 -0.45 24.57 1.70
C LEU A 539 0.47 25.50 0.89
N LYS A 540 0.06 26.75 0.66
CA LYS A 540 0.88 27.80 0.02
C LYS A 540 1.92 28.42 0.95
N GLU A 541 1.87 28.08 2.25
CA GLU A 541 2.72 28.63 3.29
C GLU A 541 3.87 27.71 3.71
N ILE A 542 4.01 26.53 3.08
CA ILE A 542 5.13 25.60 3.30
C ILE A 542 6.46 26.34 3.15
N ARG A 543 7.36 26.15 4.12
CA ARG A 543 8.64 26.84 4.27
C ARG A 543 9.81 25.86 4.30
N LEU A 544 10.99 26.43 4.11
CA LEU A 544 12.25 25.71 4.32
C LEU A 544 12.30 25.12 5.73
N LYS A 545 12.68 23.84 5.82
CA LYS A 545 12.81 23.05 7.06
C LYS A 545 11.51 22.73 7.80
N ASP A 546 10.34 23.00 7.22
CA ASP A 546 9.10 22.41 7.72
C ASP A 546 9.22 20.87 7.68
N LYS A 547 8.48 20.20 8.57
CA LYS A 547 8.55 18.75 8.73
C LYS A 547 7.41 18.07 7.98
N PRO A 548 7.66 17.37 6.85
CA PRO A 548 6.59 16.81 6.02
C PRO A 548 5.69 15.82 6.78
N LYS A 549 6.24 15.04 7.73
CA LYS A 549 5.50 14.09 8.57
C LYS A 549 4.50 14.78 9.52
N GLU A 550 4.88 15.91 10.13
CA GLU A 550 3.98 16.69 10.98
C GLU A 550 2.90 17.36 10.11
N LEU A 551 3.29 17.93 8.96
CA LEU A 551 2.35 18.55 8.02
C LEU A 551 1.27 17.57 7.55
N ILE A 552 1.64 16.39 7.05
CA ILE A 552 0.64 15.41 6.57
C ILE A 552 -0.27 14.93 7.70
N HIS A 553 0.26 14.75 8.91
CA HIS A 553 -0.55 14.39 10.07
C HIS A 553 -1.60 15.48 10.35
N GLU A 554 -1.18 16.74 10.48
CA GLU A 554 -2.09 17.85 10.77
C GLU A 554 -3.19 18.01 9.71
N ILE A 555 -2.81 18.05 8.42
CA ILE A 555 -3.79 18.27 7.36
C ILE A 555 -4.72 17.07 7.17
N SER A 556 -4.25 15.85 7.43
CA SER A 556 -5.07 14.64 7.30
C SER A 556 -6.07 14.48 8.46
N GLU A 557 -5.68 14.75 9.71
CA GLU A 557 -6.62 14.84 10.84
C GLU A 557 -7.66 15.93 10.61
N ALA A 558 -7.22 17.11 10.16
CA ALA A 558 -8.09 18.23 9.89
C ALA A 558 -9.12 17.93 8.78
N LEU A 559 -8.75 17.13 7.78
CA LEU A 559 -9.66 16.68 6.74
C LEU A 559 -10.65 15.65 7.28
N LEU A 560 -10.16 14.64 8.02
CA LEU A 560 -10.97 13.56 8.56
C LEU A 560 -12.08 14.08 9.50
N ILE A 561 -11.73 15.00 10.41
CA ILE A 561 -12.68 15.63 11.33
C ILE A 561 -13.82 16.34 10.58
N ARG A 562 -13.51 17.01 9.47
CA ARG A 562 -14.50 17.76 8.69
C ARG A 562 -15.54 16.87 7.99
N TYR A 563 -15.20 15.60 7.76
CA TYR A 563 -16.09 14.61 7.15
C TYR A 563 -16.79 13.69 8.16
N GLU A 564 -16.60 13.91 9.47
CA GLU A 564 -17.11 12.98 10.49
C GLU A 564 -18.64 12.86 10.54
N SER A 565 -19.35 13.94 10.23
CA SER A 565 -20.82 13.99 10.29
C SER A 565 -21.51 13.97 8.93
N LEU A 566 -20.77 13.73 7.84
CA LEU A 566 -21.36 13.75 6.50
C LEU A 566 -22.04 12.40 6.21
N PRO A 567 -23.35 12.38 5.88
CA PRO A 567 -24.04 11.15 5.56
C PRO A 567 -23.51 10.50 4.27
N LEU A 568 -23.61 9.18 4.19
CA LEU A 568 -23.25 8.34 3.03
C LEU A 568 -21.77 8.33 2.62
N LEU A 569 -21.00 9.38 2.91
CA LEU A 569 -19.58 9.46 2.62
C LEU A 569 -18.76 9.09 3.85
N SER A 570 -17.87 8.11 3.70
CA SER A 570 -16.99 7.68 4.78
C SER A 570 -15.86 8.67 4.98
N LYS A 571 -15.70 9.22 6.19
CA LYS A 571 -14.54 10.04 6.57
C LYS A 571 -13.20 9.32 6.33
N TYR A 572 -13.20 7.99 6.44
CA TYR A 572 -12.02 7.16 6.23
C TYR A 572 -11.66 7.04 4.73
N ASP A 573 -12.65 7.01 3.84
CA ASP A 573 -12.40 6.98 2.39
C ASP A 573 -11.83 8.33 1.91
N VAL A 574 -12.36 9.45 2.40
CA VAL A 574 -11.80 10.78 2.11
C VAL A 574 -10.38 10.95 2.66
N TYR A 575 -10.14 10.46 3.88
CA TYR A 575 -8.79 10.40 4.43
C TYR A 575 -7.86 9.55 3.54
N GLN A 576 -8.32 8.39 3.05
CA GLN A 576 -7.52 7.54 2.17
C GLN A 576 -7.14 8.25 0.86
N ILE A 577 -8.06 9.02 0.27
CA ILE A 577 -7.79 9.78 -0.97
C ILE A 577 -6.59 10.72 -0.79
N LEU A 578 -6.53 11.44 0.35
CA LEU A 578 -5.39 12.30 0.66
C LEU A 578 -4.12 11.48 0.88
N MET A 579 -4.20 10.36 1.60
CA MET A 579 -3.03 9.54 1.92
C MET A 579 -2.45 8.82 0.70
N ASP A 580 -3.29 8.39 -0.24
CA ASP A 580 -2.85 7.83 -1.53
C ASP A 580 -2.14 8.91 -2.35
N TYR A 581 -2.76 10.09 -2.50
CA TYR A 581 -2.15 11.18 -3.24
C TYR A 581 -0.84 11.68 -2.61
N TRP A 582 -0.79 11.71 -1.27
CA TRP A 582 0.43 11.98 -0.53
C TRP A 582 1.53 11.00 -0.90
N ALA A 583 1.27 9.69 -0.74
CA ALA A 583 2.27 8.65 -0.99
C ALA A 583 2.76 8.61 -2.45
N GLU A 584 1.87 8.89 -3.41
CA GLU A 584 2.19 8.78 -4.84
C GLU A 584 2.85 10.03 -5.43
N THR A 585 2.50 11.24 -4.96
CA THR A 585 2.91 12.48 -5.62
C THR A 585 3.26 13.60 -4.65
N MET A 586 2.35 13.96 -3.75
CA MET A 586 2.49 15.20 -2.97
C MET A 586 3.64 15.13 -1.96
N GLN A 587 3.98 13.95 -1.44
CA GLN A 587 5.12 13.76 -0.54
C GLN A 587 6.42 14.23 -1.20
N ASP A 588 6.75 13.72 -2.39
CA ASP A 588 7.98 14.06 -3.11
C ASP A 588 8.05 15.57 -3.40
N ASP A 589 6.94 16.18 -3.81
CA ASP A 589 6.88 17.63 -4.04
C ASP A 589 7.15 18.41 -2.75
N VAL A 590 6.52 18.04 -1.63
CA VAL A 590 6.71 18.70 -0.34
C VAL A 590 8.16 18.58 0.13
N TYR A 591 8.80 17.42 -0.03
CA TYR A 591 10.23 17.27 0.29
C TYR A 591 11.12 18.23 -0.50
N VAL A 592 10.83 18.39 -1.79
CA VAL A 592 11.55 19.36 -2.62
C VAL A 592 11.30 20.77 -2.11
N LEU A 593 10.07 21.14 -1.77
CA LEU A 593 9.75 22.50 -1.27
C LEU A 593 10.41 22.81 0.07
N VAL A 594 10.43 21.88 1.03
CA VAL A 594 11.05 22.14 2.35
C VAL A 594 12.59 22.23 2.29
N GLN A 595 13.21 21.80 1.19
CA GLN A 595 14.66 21.84 0.98
C GLN A 595 15.09 22.97 0.04
N ASP A 596 14.38 23.14 -1.07
CA ASP A 596 14.74 24.02 -2.18
C ASP A 596 13.81 25.24 -2.34
N ASP A 597 12.80 25.37 -1.47
CA ASP A 597 11.78 26.42 -1.49
C ASP A 597 10.93 26.41 -2.78
N TRP A 598 9.97 27.34 -2.89
CA TRP A 598 9.07 27.46 -4.04
C TRP A 598 9.79 27.69 -5.38
N LYS A 599 11.04 28.19 -5.37
CA LYS A 599 11.86 28.35 -6.58
C LYS A 599 12.16 27.03 -7.28
N ALA A 600 12.05 25.89 -6.58
CA ALA A 600 12.13 24.57 -7.19
C ALA A 600 11.11 24.37 -8.32
N GLY A 601 9.96 25.04 -8.29
CA GLY A 601 8.97 25.01 -9.37
C GLY A 601 9.49 25.52 -10.72
N LYS A 602 10.59 26.29 -10.74
CA LYS A 602 11.23 26.77 -11.98
C LYS A 602 12.26 25.78 -12.54
N LYS A 603 12.64 24.75 -11.77
CA LYS A 603 13.71 23.84 -12.14
C LYS A 603 13.20 22.77 -13.12
N VAL A 604 13.93 22.66 -14.22
CA VAL A 604 13.84 21.54 -15.17
C VAL A 604 15.24 20.98 -15.31
N ARG A 605 15.43 19.71 -14.93
CA ARG A 605 16.74 19.05 -14.98
C ARG A 605 16.91 18.27 -16.27
N GLU A 606 18.16 18.22 -16.73
CA GLU A 606 18.57 17.37 -17.83
C GLU A 606 18.79 15.94 -17.33
N LEU A 607 18.17 14.97 -18.00
CA LEU A 607 18.41 13.56 -17.74
C LEU A 607 19.63 13.10 -18.54
N VAL A 608 20.79 13.08 -17.87
CA VAL A 608 22.05 12.64 -18.47
C VAL A 608 22.23 11.13 -18.31
N VAL A 609 22.48 10.43 -19.41
CA VAL A 609 22.81 8.99 -19.41
C VAL A 609 24.32 8.83 -19.32
N LYS A 610 24.84 8.22 -18.25
CA LYS A 610 26.22 7.71 -18.24
C LYS A 610 26.31 6.52 -19.21
N GLN A 611 27.38 6.44 -20.00
CA GLN A 611 27.51 5.50 -21.12
C GLN A 611 27.06 4.07 -20.75
N ALA A 612 26.15 3.52 -21.55
CA ALA A 612 25.56 2.18 -21.45
C ALA A 612 24.45 1.94 -20.39
N GLU A 613 23.98 2.95 -19.66
CA GLU A 613 22.83 2.80 -18.75
C GLU A 613 21.47 3.15 -19.41
N LYS A 614 20.39 2.51 -18.97
CA LYS A 614 19.03 2.96 -19.27
C LYS A 614 18.69 4.18 -18.41
N LEU A 615 17.86 5.07 -18.94
CA LEU A 615 17.31 6.16 -18.13
C LEU A 615 16.49 5.57 -16.98
N LYS A 616 16.82 6.00 -15.76
CA LYS A 616 16.06 5.65 -14.57
C LYS A 616 14.67 6.31 -14.55
N GLU A 617 14.51 7.41 -15.29
CA GLU A 617 13.28 8.19 -15.32
C GLU A 617 12.82 8.51 -16.74
N THR A 618 11.51 8.52 -16.93
CA THR A 618 10.87 8.92 -18.18
C THR A 618 10.96 10.44 -18.33
N PRO A 619 11.56 10.97 -19.41
CA PRO A 619 11.61 12.40 -19.67
C PRO A 619 10.20 12.94 -19.92
N ASP A 620 9.97 14.17 -19.47
CA ASP A 620 8.73 14.90 -19.75
C ASP A 620 8.69 15.46 -21.17
N PHE A 621 9.85 15.82 -21.73
CA PHE A 621 9.99 16.23 -23.13
C PHE A 621 11.44 16.10 -23.62
N VAL A 622 11.62 16.09 -24.94
CA VAL A 622 12.91 15.92 -25.61
C VAL A 622 13.16 17.06 -26.57
N ILE A 623 14.18 17.88 -26.31
CA ILE A 623 14.56 19.01 -27.16
C ILE A 623 15.95 18.75 -27.73
N LYS A 624 16.07 18.67 -29.06
CA LYS A 624 17.35 18.45 -29.76
C LYS A 624 18.16 17.25 -29.22
N LYS A 625 17.47 16.14 -28.90
CA LYS A 625 18.00 14.90 -28.29
C LYS A 625 18.34 14.99 -26.80
N THR A 626 18.32 16.18 -26.22
CA THR A 626 18.43 16.36 -24.76
C THR A 626 17.09 16.07 -24.12
N LYS A 627 17.12 15.30 -23.04
CA LYS A 627 15.94 14.80 -22.33
C LYS A 627 15.77 15.60 -21.03
N TYR A 628 14.57 16.09 -20.77
CA TYR A 628 14.29 16.97 -19.65
C TYR A 628 13.23 16.37 -18.72
N LYS A 629 13.34 16.68 -17.43
CA LYS A 629 12.35 16.35 -16.39
C LYS A 629 12.08 17.60 -15.56
N ALA A 630 10.82 17.96 -15.40
CA ALA A 630 10.40 19.02 -14.51
C ALA A 630 10.40 18.53 -13.06
N GLU A 631 10.78 19.40 -12.11
CA GLU A 631 11.02 18.96 -10.74
C GLU A 631 9.73 18.78 -9.92
N ILE A 632 8.79 19.74 -10.03
CA ILE A 632 7.51 19.77 -9.28
C ILE A 632 6.31 19.97 -10.22
N ILE A 633 6.34 20.97 -11.11
CA ILE A 633 5.19 21.30 -11.96
C ILE A 633 5.23 20.44 -13.22
N PRO A 634 4.21 19.63 -13.53
CA PRO A 634 4.15 18.89 -14.79
C PRO A 634 4.01 19.84 -16.01
N PRO A 635 4.62 19.52 -17.16
CA PRO A 635 4.50 20.35 -18.37
C PRO A 635 3.06 20.54 -18.84
N ALA A 636 2.20 19.54 -18.64
CA ALA A 636 0.78 19.63 -18.97
C ALA A 636 0.10 20.83 -18.30
N LEU A 637 0.46 21.16 -17.06
CA LEU A 637 -0.08 22.35 -16.37
C LEU A 637 0.44 23.65 -16.96
N ILE A 638 1.71 23.70 -17.39
CA ILE A 638 2.25 24.87 -18.09
C ILE A 638 1.53 25.07 -19.42
N ILE A 639 1.30 23.99 -20.16
CA ILE A 639 0.59 24.03 -21.45
C ILE A 639 -0.84 24.53 -21.23
N GLN A 640 -1.57 23.95 -20.28
CA GLN A 640 -2.96 24.31 -19.99
C GLN A 640 -3.12 25.78 -19.59
N ASN A 641 -2.18 26.34 -18.81
CA ASN A 641 -2.32 27.69 -18.28
C ASN A 641 -1.74 28.79 -19.20
N TYR A 642 -0.72 28.49 -20.01
CA TYR A 642 -0.02 29.50 -20.82
C TYR A 642 -0.09 29.26 -22.32
N PHE A 643 -0.39 28.03 -22.77
CA PHE A 643 -0.29 27.62 -24.17
C PHE A 643 -1.52 26.83 -24.66
N ALA A 644 -2.67 26.96 -24.02
CA ALA A 644 -3.89 26.22 -24.39
C ALA A 644 -4.25 26.36 -25.88
N GLY A 645 -4.11 27.56 -26.45
CA GLY A 645 -4.35 27.78 -27.89
C GLY A 645 -3.35 27.06 -28.80
N GLN A 646 -2.11 26.84 -28.35
CA GLN A 646 -1.14 26.03 -29.10
C GLN A 646 -1.45 24.54 -28.98
N GLN A 647 -1.93 24.08 -27.81
CA GLN A 647 -2.39 22.71 -27.63
C GLN A 647 -3.55 22.38 -28.56
N VAL A 648 -4.58 23.24 -28.63
CA VAL A 648 -5.70 23.06 -29.57
C VAL A 648 -5.22 22.90 -31.02
N LYS A 649 -4.18 23.65 -31.41
CA LYS A 649 -3.60 23.52 -32.75
C LYS A 649 -2.87 22.19 -32.95
N ILE A 650 -2.18 21.70 -31.93
CA ILE A 650 -1.52 20.39 -31.95
C ILE A 650 -2.57 19.28 -32.02
N ASP A 651 -3.65 19.38 -31.25
CA ASP A 651 -4.76 18.43 -31.28
C ASP A 651 -5.39 18.36 -32.67
N GLN A 652 -5.57 19.50 -33.34
CA GLN A 652 -6.03 19.52 -34.73
C GLN A 652 -5.03 18.87 -35.69
N LEU A 653 -3.73 19.18 -35.57
CA LEU A 653 -2.70 18.54 -36.40
C LEU A 653 -2.57 17.04 -36.15
N GLN A 654 -2.88 16.59 -34.93
CA GLN A 654 -2.94 15.17 -34.58
C GLN A 654 -4.12 14.50 -35.30
N ILE A 655 -5.31 15.11 -35.25
CA ILE A 655 -6.48 14.65 -36.01
C ILE A 655 -6.17 14.61 -37.52
N ASP A 656 -5.52 15.64 -38.06
CA ASP A 656 -5.16 15.70 -39.48
C ASP A 656 -4.15 14.58 -39.85
N ALA A 657 -3.18 14.29 -38.97
CA ALA A 657 -2.22 13.21 -39.16
C ALA A 657 -2.87 11.81 -39.06
N ASP A 658 -3.78 11.61 -38.11
CA ASP A 658 -4.51 10.35 -37.94
C ASP A 658 -5.45 10.10 -39.12
N ASN A 659 -6.16 11.13 -39.59
CA ASN A 659 -6.97 11.06 -40.81
C ASN A 659 -6.13 10.71 -42.05
N ALA A 660 -4.94 11.29 -42.19
CA ALA A 660 -4.04 10.99 -43.29
C ALA A 660 -3.49 9.55 -43.21
N THR A 661 -3.17 9.06 -42.01
CA THR A 661 -2.79 7.65 -41.80
C THR A 661 -3.95 6.72 -42.14
N GLN A 662 -5.16 7.00 -41.65
CA GLN A 662 -6.33 6.16 -41.93
C GLN A 662 -6.68 6.15 -43.43
N ALA A 663 -6.62 7.30 -44.10
CA ALA A 663 -6.86 7.37 -45.54
C ALA A 663 -5.84 6.54 -46.33
N LEU A 664 -4.57 6.56 -45.93
CA LEU A 664 -3.52 5.74 -46.53
C LEU A 664 -3.74 4.25 -46.27
N GLU A 665 -4.06 3.86 -45.04
CA GLU A 665 -4.31 2.46 -44.66
C GLU A 665 -5.51 1.89 -45.42
N ASN A 666 -6.64 2.59 -45.42
CA ASN A 666 -7.83 2.21 -46.18
C ASN A 666 -7.51 2.06 -47.68
N TYR A 667 -6.77 3.03 -48.25
CA TYR A 667 -6.42 2.98 -49.68
C TYR A 667 -5.49 1.81 -50.02
N ILE A 668 -4.54 1.49 -49.13
CA ILE A 668 -3.68 0.32 -49.32
C ILE A 668 -4.54 -0.94 -49.27
N GLU A 669 -5.39 -1.10 -48.25
CA GLU A 669 -6.23 -2.29 -48.05
C GLU A 669 -7.17 -2.54 -49.26
N GLU A 670 -7.84 -1.48 -49.75
CA GLU A 670 -8.72 -1.56 -50.93
C GLU A 670 -7.98 -1.97 -52.21
N ASN A 671 -6.67 -1.72 -52.31
CA ASN A 671 -5.88 -1.93 -53.52
C ASN A 671 -4.82 -3.05 -53.39
N SER A 672 -4.83 -3.83 -52.31
CA SER A 672 -3.87 -4.94 -52.08
C SER A 672 -4.51 -6.31 -51.79
N GLY A 673 -5.78 -6.51 -52.20
CA GLY A 673 -6.45 -7.82 -52.24
C GLY A 673 -5.99 -8.71 -53.42
N ASP A 674 -6.61 -9.88 -53.64
CA ASP A 674 -6.14 -10.89 -54.62
C ASP A 674 -5.98 -10.36 -56.08
N ASP A 675 -6.78 -9.35 -56.47
CA ASP A 675 -6.67 -8.65 -57.77
C ASP A 675 -6.20 -7.18 -57.62
N GLY A 676 -5.56 -6.85 -56.49
CA GLY A 676 -5.18 -5.50 -56.12
C GLY A 676 -3.99 -4.94 -56.91
N LEU A 677 -4.14 -3.72 -57.43
CA LEU A 677 -3.13 -3.01 -58.23
C LEU A 677 -1.87 -2.57 -57.45
N LEU A 678 -1.80 -2.82 -56.14
CA LEU A 678 -0.61 -2.58 -55.31
C LEU A 678 0.17 -3.86 -54.94
N ASN A 679 -0.27 -5.05 -55.33
CA ASN A 679 0.40 -6.31 -54.99
C ASN A 679 1.85 -6.36 -55.49
N ASP A 680 2.09 -5.83 -56.69
CA ASP A 680 3.44 -5.75 -57.26
C ASP A 680 4.32 -4.66 -56.63
N ALA A 681 3.78 -3.86 -55.71
CA ALA A 681 4.49 -2.82 -54.95
C ALA A 681 4.80 -3.23 -53.50
N LEU A 682 4.65 -4.51 -53.15
CA LEU A 682 5.08 -5.05 -51.87
C LEU A 682 6.61 -5.12 -51.78
N ASN A 683 7.15 -4.92 -50.58
CA ASN A 683 8.57 -5.14 -50.29
C ASN A 683 8.83 -6.59 -49.82
N ASP A 684 10.09 -6.91 -49.49
CA ASP A 684 10.53 -8.23 -48.99
C ASP A 684 9.88 -8.68 -47.66
N LYS A 685 8.97 -7.89 -47.08
CA LYS A 685 8.21 -8.17 -45.87
C LYS A 685 6.69 -8.09 -46.11
N ASP A 686 6.26 -8.19 -47.36
CA ASP A 686 4.86 -8.11 -47.77
C ASP A 686 4.16 -6.82 -47.29
N LYS A 687 4.89 -5.68 -47.35
CA LYS A 687 4.33 -4.35 -47.02
C LYS A 687 4.49 -3.37 -48.17
N VAL A 688 3.42 -2.62 -48.44
CA VAL A 688 3.48 -1.43 -49.30
C VAL A 688 4.15 -0.30 -48.52
N THR A 689 5.19 0.29 -49.11
CA THR A 689 5.92 1.43 -48.54
C THR A 689 6.08 2.51 -49.61
N LYS A 690 6.30 3.74 -49.19
CA LYS A 690 6.64 4.84 -50.12
C LYS A 690 7.81 4.48 -51.05
N ALA A 691 8.82 3.77 -50.55
CA ALA A 691 9.97 3.36 -51.34
C ALA A 691 9.61 2.28 -52.37
N SER A 692 8.80 1.28 -51.98
CA SER A 692 8.37 0.22 -52.89
C SER A 692 7.39 0.73 -53.96
N ILE A 693 6.48 1.65 -53.60
CA ILE A 693 5.65 2.37 -54.58
C ILE A 693 6.53 3.13 -55.58
N ALA A 694 7.50 3.91 -55.10
CA ALA A 694 8.37 4.70 -55.98
C ALA A 694 9.25 3.83 -56.90
N ALA A 695 9.62 2.62 -56.46
CA ALA A 695 10.31 1.64 -57.29
C ALA A 695 9.36 1.07 -58.36
N ARG A 696 8.15 0.66 -57.97
CA ARG A 696 7.16 0.08 -58.88
C ARG A 696 6.67 1.08 -59.93
N LEU A 697 6.50 2.35 -59.56
CA LEU A 697 6.11 3.44 -60.47
C LEU A 697 7.06 3.63 -61.67
N LYS A 698 8.33 3.20 -61.55
CA LYS A 698 9.32 3.24 -62.64
C LYS A 698 9.20 2.06 -63.60
N LEU A 699 8.60 0.97 -63.15
CA LEU A 699 8.50 -0.30 -63.87
C LEU A 699 7.10 -0.53 -64.44
N ALA A 700 6.07 0.05 -63.81
CA ALA A 700 4.69 -0.06 -64.24
C ALA A 700 4.54 0.42 -65.70
N THR A 701 3.87 -0.38 -66.52
CA THR A 701 3.54 -0.05 -67.90
C THR A 701 2.07 0.30 -68.05
N ASP A 702 1.21 -0.35 -67.27
CA ASP A 702 -0.23 -0.16 -67.22
C ASP A 702 -0.63 1.24 -66.68
N ASN A 703 -1.71 1.81 -67.22
CA ASN A 703 -2.15 3.17 -66.88
C ASN A 703 -3.01 3.22 -65.61
N GLU A 704 -3.78 2.18 -65.33
CA GLU A 704 -4.62 2.08 -64.13
C GLU A 704 -3.73 1.85 -62.91
N GLU A 705 -2.77 0.92 -63.01
CA GLU A 705 -1.74 0.66 -62.01
C GLU A 705 -0.94 1.93 -61.68
N LYS A 706 -0.49 2.67 -62.70
CA LYS A 706 0.21 3.95 -62.50
C LYS A 706 -0.64 4.97 -61.76
N THR A 707 -1.95 4.99 -61.99
CA THR A 707 -2.86 5.92 -61.33
C THR A 707 -2.97 5.56 -59.85
N VAL A 708 -3.16 4.27 -59.55
CA VAL A 708 -3.22 3.77 -58.17
C VAL A 708 -1.91 4.03 -57.42
N LEU A 709 -0.76 3.75 -58.04
CA LEU A 709 0.57 4.00 -57.46
C LEU A 709 0.83 5.49 -57.22
N LYS A 710 0.37 6.38 -58.10
CA LYS A 710 0.49 7.84 -57.90
C LYS A 710 -0.35 8.31 -56.73
N GLN A 711 -1.61 7.87 -56.64
CA GLN A 711 -2.50 8.21 -55.54
C GLN A 711 -1.96 7.69 -54.20
N ALA A 712 -1.48 6.44 -54.15
CA ALA A 712 -0.85 5.88 -52.95
C ALA A 712 0.39 6.69 -52.54
N LYS A 713 1.22 7.11 -53.51
CA LYS A 713 2.38 7.98 -53.24
C LYS A 713 1.95 9.33 -52.65
N GLU A 714 0.90 9.95 -53.19
CA GLU A 714 0.34 11.20 -52.68
C GLU A 714 -0.19 11.06 -51.25
N LEU A 715 -0.86 9.96 -50.92
CA LEU A 715 -1.31 9.66 -49.56
C LEU A 715 -0.14 9.45 -48.59
N PHE A 716 0.92 8.75 -49.02
CA PHE A 716 2.17 8.66 -48.25
C PHE A 716 2.84 10.03 -48.05
N ASP A 717 2.85 10.89 -49.07
CA ASP A 717 3.37 12.25 -48.97
C ASP A 717 2.54 13.08 -47.97
N ALA A 718 1.21 13.01 -48.06
CA ALA A 718 0.28 13.69 -47.16
C ALA A 718 0.42 13.25 -45.70
N GLU A 719 0.50 11.94 -45.44
CA GLU A 719 0.72 11.37 -44.10
C GLU A 719 2.04 11.86 -43.51
N ILE A 720 3.13 11.79 -44.29
CA ILE A 720 4.45 12.24 -43.86
C ILE A 720 4.45 13.73 -43.55
N ASP A 721 3.81 14.55 -44.38
CA ASP A 721 3.79 15.99 -44.21
C ASP A 721 2.89 16.42 -43.03
N ALA A 722 1.77 15.74 -42.80
CA ALA A 722 0.94 15.92 -41.61
C ALA A 722 1.71 15.55 -40.33
N LYS A 723 2.36 14.37 -40.30
CA LYS A 723 3.20 13.94 -39.15
C LYS A 723 4.39 14.87 -38.92
N LYS A 724 5.02 15.39 -39.97
CA LYS A 724 6.10 16.39 -39.85
C LYS A 724 5.57 17.72 -39.31
N ALA A 725 4.42 18.18 -39.76
CA ALA A 725 3.80 19.41 -39.28
C ALA A 725 3.49 19.29 -37.79
N LEU A 726 2.81 18.22 -37.37
CA LEU A 726 2.55 17.90 -35.98
C LEU A 726 3.83 17.92 -35.15
N LYS A 727 4.85 17.14 -35.56
CA LYS A 727 6.12 17.06 -34.84
C LYS A 727 6.81 18.42 -34.70
N LYS A 728 6.83 19.23 -35.77
CA LYS A 728 7.43 20.57 -35.75
C LYS A 728 6.70 21.50 -34.78
N TYR A 729 5.37 21.46 -34.73
CA TYR A 729 4.59 22.26 -33.79
C TYR A 729 4.78 21.78 -32.34
N GLN A 730 4.83 20.47 -32.11
CA GLN A 730 5.13 19.90 -30.79
C GLN A 730 6.51 20.34 -30.29
N GLU A 731 7.57 20.22 -31.11
CA GLU A 731 8.92 20.65 -30.74
C GLU A 731 8.99 22.17 -30.42
N ALA A 732 8.18 22.98 -31.11
CA ALA A 732 8.09 24.41 -30.85
C ALA A 732 7.34 24.73 -29.54
N LEU A 733 6.28 23.98 -29.23
CA LEU A 733 5.57 24.06 -27.95
C LEU A 733 6.49 23.65 -26.81
N ASP A 734 7.14 22.49 -26.90
CA ASP A 734 8.05 21.98 -25.86
C ASP A 734 9.16 22.99 -25.54
N LEU A 735 9.74 23.63 -26.56
CA LEU A 735 10.73 24.68 -26.37
C LEU A 735 10.14 25.93 -25.68
N SER A 736 8.88 26.27 -25.99
CA SER A 736 8.18 27.40 -25.37
C SER A 736 7.84 27.11 -23.91
N VAL A 737 7.41 25.88 -23.61
CA VAL A 737 7.15 25.36 -22.27
C VAL A 737 8.43 25.38 -21.44
N LEU A 738 9.55 24.84 -21.94
CA LEU A 738 10.85 24.89 -21.25
C LEU A 738 11.25 26.33 -20.88
N LYS A 739 11.05 27.28 -21.80
CA LYS A 739 11.34 28.71 -21.55
C LYS A 739 10.37 29.36 -20.58
N GLN A 740 9.17 28.82 -20.39
CA GLN A 740 8.18 29.39 -19.49
C GLN A 740 8.50 29.10 -18.02
N TYR A 741 9.08 27.94 -17.71
CA TYR A 741 9.46 27.59 -16.33
C TYR A 741 10.32 28.65 -15.64
N SER A 742 11.31 29.22 -16.33
CA SER A 742 12.20 30.24 -15.77
C SER A 742 11.52 31.60 -15.57
N LYS A 743 10.36 31.83 -16.17
CA LYS A 743 9.58 33.07 -16.07
C LYS A 743 8.54 33.06 -14.96
N LEU A 744 8.20 31.88 -14.43
CA LEU A 744 7.19 31.75 -13.39
C LEU A 744 7.58 32.58 -12.16
N THR A 745 6.62 33.32 -11.63
CA THR A 745 6.69 33.99 -10.34
C THR A 745 6.38 33.01 -9.21
N ASP A 746 6.74 33.35 -7.97
CA ASP A 746 6.51 32.47 -6.83
C ASP A 746 5.01 32.24 -6.57
N ASP A 747 4.16 33.26 -6.81
CA ASP A 747 2.70 33.16 -6.70
C ASP A 747 2.09 32.27 -7.81
N GLU A 748 2.62 32.35 -9.04
CA GLU A 748 2.21 31.46 -10.13
C GLU A 748 2.60 30.01 -9.81
N ILE A 749 3.79 29.77 -9.25
CA ILE A 749 4.20 28.43 -8.83
C ILE A 749 3.26 27.90 -7.75
N LYS A 750 3.00 28.69 -6.70
CA LYS A 750 2.07 28.31 -5.63
C LYS A 750 0.69 27.97 -6.17
N THR A 751 0.19 28.74 -7.12
CA THR A 751 -1.11 28.50 -7.77
C THR A 751 -1.09 27.21 -8.60
N LEU A 752 -0.03 26.98 -9.39
CA LEU A 752 0.10 25.78 -10.23
C LEU A 752 0.26 24.50 -9.39
N VAL A 753 1.07 24.54 -8.34
CA VAL A 753 1.34 23.38 -7.48
C VAL A 753 0.20 23.13 -6.51
N VAL A 754 -0.27 24.13 -5.78
CA VAL A 754 -1.30 23.90 -4.76
C VAL A 754 -2.67 23.79 -5.41
N ASP A 755 -3.10 24.81 -6.15
CA ASP A 755 -4.50 24.87 -6.61
C ASP A 755 -4.74 23.96 -7.82
N LYS A 756 -3.84 23.99 -8.82
CA LYS A 756 -4.04 23.29 -10.10
C LYS A 756 -3.50 21.87 -10.13
N LYS A 757 -2.55 21.50 -9.26
CA LYS A 757 -2.01 20.15 -9.15
C LYS A 757 -2.63 19.42 -7.96
N TRP A 758 -2.34 19.84 -6.73
CA TRP A 758 -2.73 19.08 -5.54
C TRP A 758 -4.22 19.14 -5.24
N LEU A 759 -4.76 20.35 -5.01
CA LEU A 759 -6.15 20.53 -4.61
C LEU A 759 -7.12 20.11 -5.72
N ALA A 760 -6.82 20.42 -6.99
CA ALA A 760 -7.63 19.96 -8.12
C ALA A 760 -7.69 18.42 -8.22
N THR A 761 -6.58 17.72 -7.99
CA THR A 761 -6.57 16.25 -8.01
C THR A 761 -7.34 15.67 -6.83
N LEU A 762 -7.15 16.21 -5.63
CA LEU A 762 -7.90 15.79 -4.43
C LEU A 762 -9.40 16.05 -4.59
N GLU A 763 -9.80 17.20 -5.11
CA GLU A 763 -11.21 17.53 -5.37
C GLU A 763 -11.82 16.56 -6.36
N ALA A 764 -11.14 16.29 -7.49
CA ALA A 764 -11.61 15.34 -8.49
C ALA A 764 -11.76 13.93 -7.91
N ASN A 765 -10.85 13.49 -7.06
CA ASN A 765 -10.93 12.18 -6.41
C ASN A 765 -12.07 12.12 -5.38
N ILE A 766 -12.32 13.20 -4.63
CA ILE A 766 -13.48 13.29 -3.71
C ILE A 766 -14.80 13.30 -4.50
N GLN A 767 -14.85 14.01 -5.63
CA GLN A 767 -16.01 13.97 -6.54
C GLN A 767 -16.27 12.57 -7.06
N ALA A 768 -15.22 11.86 -7.50
CA ALA A 768 -15.35 10.47 -7.94
C ALA A 768 -15.87 9.55 -6.83
N GLU A 769 -15.49 9.79 -5.57
CA GLU A 769 -15.99 9.05 -4.42
C GLU A 769 -17.48 9.34 -4.12
N ILE A 770 -17.91 10.60 -4.25
CA ILE A 770 -19.32 11.00 -4.18
C ILE A 770 -20.15 10.29 -5.28
N GLU A 771 -19.60 10.23 -6.51
CA GLU A 771 -20.23 9.50 -7.61
C GLU A 771 -20.27 8.00 -7.35
N ARG A 772 -19.22 7.42 -6.74
CA ARG A 772 -19.16 5.98 -6.38
C ARG A 772 -20.28 5.59 -5.42
N VAL A 773 -20.54 6.39 -4.40
CA VAL A 773 -21.67 6.20 -3.46
C VAL A 773 -23.00 6.10 -4.22
N THR A 774 -23.17 6.94 -5.24
CA THR A 774 -24.39 6.98 -6.07
C THR A 774 -24.47 5.83 -7.06
N GLN A 775 -23.33 5.40 -7.59
CA GLN A 775 -23.25 4.21 -8.44
C GLN A 775 -23.68 2.96 -7.67
N GLN A 776 -23.39 2.85 -6.37
CA GLN A 776 -23.88 1.74 -5.55
C GLN A 776 -25.41 1.74 -5.43
N LEU A 777 -26.02 2.90 -5.14
CA LEU A 777 -27.47 3.05 -5.14
C LEU A 777 -28.07 2.70 -6.50
N THR A 778 -27.50 3.26 -7.57
CA THR A 778 -27.92 3.05 -8.96
C THR A 778 -27.91 1.58 -9.32
N ASN A 779 -26.80 0.88 -9.04
CA ASN A 779 -26.68 -0.55 -9.33
C ASN A 779 -27.73 -1.35 -8.58
N ARG A 780 -27.95 -1.04 -7.30
CA ARG A 780 -28.94 -1.77 -6.51
C ARG A 780 -30.37 -1.54 -6.99
N VAL A 781 -30.74 -0.31 -7.33
CA VAL A 781 -32.06 0.01 -7.90
C VAL A 781 -32.24 -0.70 -9.24
N ARG A 782 -31.23 -0.67 -10.10
CA ARG A 782 -31.25 -1.36 -11.40
C ARG A 782 -31.43 -2.87 -11.23
N GLU A 783 -30.69 -3.49 -10.32
CA GLU A 783 -30.82 -4.91 -10.00
C GLU A 783 -32.24 -5.27 -9.55
N LEU A 784 -32.87 -4.43 -8.72
CA LEU A 784 -34.25 -4.66 -8.26
C LEU A 784 -35.27 -4.51 -9.39
N GLU A 785 -35.07 -3.55 -10.28
CA GLU A 785 -35.93 -3.35 -11.45
C GLU A 785 -35.80 -4.52 -12.43
N GLU A 786 -34.59 -4.84 -12.90
CA GLU A 786 -34.33 -5.93 -13.84
C GLU A 786 -34.82 -7.28 -13.32
N ARG A 787 -34.66 -7.53 -12.02
CA ARG A 787 -35.05 -8.81 -11.39
C ARG A 787 -36.55 -9.08 -11.44
N TYR A 788 -37.38 -8.04 -11.37
CA TYR A 788 -38.83 -8.16 -11.24
C TYR A 788 -39.61 -7.56 -12.43
N ALA A 789 -38.93 -7.07 -13.47
CA ALA A 789 -39.53 -6.48 -14.67
C ALA A 789 -40.33 -7.46 -15.54
N GLU A 790 -40.02 -8.75 -15.47
CA GLU A 790 -40.65 -9.81 -16.27
C GLU A 790 -41.29 -10.88 -15.39
N PRO A 791 -42.52 -10.64 -14.88
CA PRO A 791 -43.23 -11.63 -14.09
C PRO A 791 -43.73 -12.79 -14.97
N LEU A 792 -43.98 -13.95 -14.35
CA LEU A 792 -44.40 -15.18 -15.04
C LEU A 792 -45.55 -14.99 -16.05
N PRO A 793 -46.63 -14.22 -15.76
CA PRO A 793 -47.70 -13.98 -16.74
C PRO A 793 -47.20 -13.31 -18.02
N LYS A 794 -46.32 -12.31 -17.90
CA LYS A 794 -45.74 -11.59 -19.05
C LYS A 794 -44.82 -12.50 -19.87
N ILE A 795 -44.07 -13.39 -19.20
CA ILE A 795 -43.26 -14.42 -19.87
C ILE A 795 -44.18 -15.39 -20.64
N ASN A 796 -45.27 -15.85 -20.02
CA ASN A 796 -46.23 -16.74 -20.68
C ASN A 796 -46.87 -16.07 -21.92
N GLU A 797 -47.28 -14.80 -21.81
CA GLU A 797 -47.79 -14.02 -22.95
C GLU A 797 -46.76 -13.89 -24.07
N SER A 798 -45.50 -13.61 -23.73
CA SER A 798 -44.40 -13.54 -24.70
C SER A 798 -44.15 -14.88 -25.39
N VAL A 799 -44.17 -15.98 -24.62
CA VAL A 799 -44.07 -17.34 -25.17
C VAL A 799 -45.22 -17.61 -26.12
N GLU A 800 -46.47 -17.30 -25.76
CA GLU A 800 -47.63 -17.47 -26.65
C GLU A 800 -47.50 -16.64 -27.94
N GLU A 801 -47.06 -15.38 -27.83
CA GLU A 801 -46.88 -14.50 -28.99
C GLU A 801 -45.79 -15.02 -29.93
N ILE A 802 -44.63 -15.42 -29.39
CA ILE A 802 -43.52 -15.97 -30.18
C ILE A 802 -43.91 -17.33 -30.78
N SER A 803 -44.56 -18.20 -30.01
CA SER A 803 -45.09 -19.47 -30.50
C SER A 803 -46.05 -19.27 -31.67
N LYS A 804 -46.92 -18.26 -31.60
CA LYS A 804 -47.80 -17.89 -32.71
C LYS A 804 -47.02 -17.40 -33.93
N LYS A 805 -46.02 -16.52 -33.77
CA LYS A 805 -45.17 -16.05 -34.88
C LYS A 805 -44.43 -17.21 -35.56
N VAL A 806 -43.91 -18.15 -34.78
CA VAL A 806 -43.26 -19.36 -35.31
C VAL A 806 -44.25 -20.20 -36.10
N ALA A 807 -45.45 -20.42 -35.58
CA ALA A 807 -46.50 -21.15 -36.30
C ALA A 807 -46.91 -20.45 -37.61
N GLU A 808 -47.02 -19.13 -37.63
CA GLU A 808 -47.27 -18.33 -38.84
C GLU A 808 -46.14 -18.49 -39.87
N HIS A 809 -44.88 -18.39 -39.46
CA HIS A 809 -43.74 -18.61 -40.35
C HIS A 809 -43.67 -20.05 -40.92
N LEU A 810 -43.95 -21.06 -40.11
CA LEU A 810 -44.00 -22.46 -40.57
C LEU A 810 -45.11 -22.66 -41.60
N LYS A 811 -46.27 -22.04 -41.39
CA LYS A 811 -47.39 -22.06 -42.34
C LYS A 811 -47.01 -21.41 -43.67
N ASP A 812 -46.32 -20.27 -43.66
CA ASP A 812 -45.82 -19.61 -44.87
C ASP A 812 -44.81 -20.48 -45.64
N MET A 813 -44.09 -21.37 -44.95
CA MET A 813 -43.19 -22.36 -45.54
C MET A 813 -43.91 -23.63 -46.03
N GLY A 814 -45.23 -23.72 -45.90
CA GLY A 814 -46.03 -24.87 -46.33
C GLY A 814 -46.06 -26.05 -45.36
N LEU A 815 -45.67 -25.83 -44.09
CA LEU A 815 -45.73 -26.83 -43.02
C LEU A 815 -46.88 -26.48 -42.07
N GLU A 816 -47.84 -27.40 -41.87
CA GLU A 816 -48.88 -27.22 -40.85
C GLU A 816 -48.40 -27.70 -39.48
N TRP A 817 -48.37 -26.78 -38.50
CA TRP A 817 -48.05 -27.07 -37.11
C TRP A 817 -49.18 -26.55 -36.22
N THR A 818 -49.81 -27.44 -35.44
CA THR A 818 -50.77 -27.09 -34.38
C THR A 818 -50.08 -27.17 -33.02
N LEU A 819 -50.12 -26.07 -32.27
CA LEU A 819 -49.65 -26.00 -30.88
C LEU A 819 -50.51 -26.82 -29.93
#